data_AF-A0A935P448-F1
#
_entry.id   AF-A0A935P448-F1
#
_cell.length_a   1.000
_cell.length_b   1.000
_cell.length_c   1.000
_cell.angle_alpha   90.00
_cell.angle_beta   90.00
_cell.angle_gamma   90.00
#
_symmetry.space_group_name_H-M   'P 1'
#
loop_
_entity.id
_entity.type
_entity.pdbx_description
1 polymer ?
#
loop_
_entity_poly.entity_id
_entity_poly.type
_entity_poly.pdbx_seq_one_letter_code
_entity_poly.pdbx_strand_id
1 'polypeptide(L)'
;MATIDDVKNVLQTVGSGAFGIAMPTLARTWTSGATPTQDSAGAAALALTGTGWRCPAAGVLRRVESTAAMRVTLMTPTGAVQAGPGLLLTLFPQLHLRLARLYAALFETATGARAERGRGLPLRPVPRYFFFAGVLDTADKSGNVNPGDDLGQDGTLTIYDDDGLPIDPLFVASTFLAIMKAHHPLQSRGLTDAFEDSPGIAQIAALATTSQVHLHLCDAAGAPYDGAHLTGVTQVAGSSGLFTLNASTGTGSDLSGTVGKDAASASYKEEDRRLLLLGPATTGRLGDSFHPPAMGALPTGVTLTRDFFRLRVAQLDKLLLGTKNSAFTGAQLEQAPRLRIHESVRLLSDGNDVLAGGNLALLGTPRESLAVAQSIDGAFDVPEDLGGAARLPTFPPFAGTASTAPLTVALKASLAPSAQYFDDGDPATDNTDVILTLNGLPAGAWVRVYHRKFIEDAREARGDGAGGVVPASGTLILNLRDPLGLRIPGRAEGAITVPSPATLRCDLCVTMRDGTSRIYGNLSAQLTSSTTTDAPSLGGTNLFSAANLRGVSNAGVLGLGTRGGTLPSDALQAILALTGEGTPRDASRLPTMARRELMVAGLGTGTTWKAVLAGGRLTGETLSFDPRHGAPGSPGGRETQVVGAFTQNGRLAYDIARMAYRRSKNVIERLIGLADSKWTEPAEPAELPATTVATPGAASGTFAGAVLQTISPFCETPELAILKTFLDSSPSSLPRTFNDLLDWVKANLVPGAIPLRQQLLDALDGLKTSSTLTETDKERIFNELHREITSACYGRRDAQWALADAIGRARRFLYIESPGFASTQKDYGAGAAPPYAVDLIAKLRDRLAAAPGLHVMICTPKFADFGAGYEPLAAHEIDDRKKRILGRAAEGSTPAIAGLEALNLGPEASRVVAFHPVGFPGRPSRLESTVVIADDTWLLLGSSTFRRRGLTFDGGSDLVLTDTDLVRGTSPAIARFRRELLAARLGVAAAEVNSFGRMPDPSFVRLADGVEAFYVIRERLRAGGLGAIERLWKGVLPNVPPIPADAVSMDVANPEGHEFDLATALAVSVLAGLGGLKAY
;
A
#
# COMPACT_ATOMS: atom_id res chain seq x y z
N MET A 1 -35.17 -8.79 40.90
CA MET A 1 -34.93 -9.62 39.71
C MET A 1 -36.26 -9.75 38.99
N ALA A 2 -36.36 -9.33 37.73
CA ALA A 2 -37.57 -9.54 36.93
C ALA A 2 -37.80 -11.06 36.73
N THR A 3 -39.03 -11.52 36.83
CA THR A 3 -39.36 -12.93 36.59
C THR A 3 -39.31 -13.23 35.08
N ILE A 4 -39.14 -14.51 34.70
CA ILE A 4 -39.20 -14.93 33.28
C ILE A 4 -40.54 -14.53 32.64
N ASP A 5 -41.63 -14.49 33.41
CA ASP A 5 -42.94 -14.10 32.93
C ASP A 5 -43.06 -12.57 32.75
N ASP A 6 -42.36 -11.76 33.56
CA ASP A 6 -42.23 -10.32 33.33
C ASP A 6 -41.47 -10.03 32.02
N VAL A 7 -40.39 -10.77 31.77
CA VAL A 7 -39.61 -10.63 30.52
C VAL A 7 -40.43 -11.10 29.32
N LYS A 8 -41.18 -12.20 29.42
CA LYS A 8 -42.09 -12.66 28.36
C LYS A 8 -43.22 -11.67 28.10
N ASN A 9 -43.84 -11.12 29.15
CA ASN A 9 -44.87 -10.11 29.02
C ASN A 9 -44.32 -8.83 28.37
N VAL A 10 -43.15 -8.36 28.79
CA VAL A 10 -42.48 -7.22 28.15
C VAL A 10 -42.15 -7.52 26.68
N LEU A 11 -41.70 -8.73 26.34
CA LEU A 11 -41.43 -9.09 24.94
C LEU A 11 -42.70 -9.29 24.09
N GLN A 12 -43.78 -9.77 24.68
CA GLN A 12 -45.08 -9.89 24.02
C GLN A 12 -45.75 -8.52 23.83
N THR A 13 -45.55 -7.59 24.77
CA THR A 13 -46.19 -6.28 24.78
C THR A 13 -45.37 -5.23 24.02
N VAL A 14 -44.05 -5.16 24.26
CA VAL A 14 -43.13 -4.15 23.69
C VAL A 14 -42.37 -4.66 22.45
N GLY A 15 -42.50 -5.95 22.11
CA GLY A 15 -41.73 -6.57 21.02
C GLY A 15 -40.23 -6.50 21.28
N SER A 16 -39.42 -6.44 20.22
CA SER A 16 -37.98 -6.26 20.36
C SER A 16 -37.56 -4.87 20.83
N GLY A 17 -38.45 -3.87 20.82
CA GLY A 17 -38.14 -2.50 21.26
C GLY A 17 -37.65 -2.42 22.71
N ALA A 18 -38.03 -3.39 23.55
CA ALA A 18 -37.54 -3.51 24.93
C ALA A 18 -36.02 -3.71 25.05
N PHE A 19 -35.36 -4.23 24.01
CA PHE A 19 -33.90 -4.42 24.01
C PHE A 19 -33.14 -3.16 23.53
N GLY A 20 -33.83 -2.03 23.36
CA GLY A 20 -33.25 -0.72 23.11
C GLY A 20 -32.99 -0.38 21.64
N ILE A 21 -32.44 0.82 21.43
CA ILE A 21 -32.23 1.48 20.12
C ILE A 21 -31.35 0.70 19.12
N ALA A 22 -30.67 -0.35 19.57
CA ALA A 22 -29.81 -1.19 18.75
C ALA A 22 -30.56 -2.37 18.09
N MET A 23 -31.85 -2.58 18.39
CA MET A 23 -32.66 -3.61 17.72
C MET A 23 -33.08 -3.16 16.32
N PRO A 24 -33.17 -4.09 15.35
CA PRO A 24 -33.61 -3.79 13.98
C PRO A 24 -35.13 -3.64 13.91
N THR A 25 -35.71 -2.80 14.77
CA THR A 25 -37.13 -2.42 14.69
C THR A 25 -37.32 -1.49 13.48
N LEU A 26 -38.32 -1.77 12.64
CA LEU A 26 -38.57 -1.12 11.35
C LEU A 26 -39.91 -0.37 11.35
N ALA A 27 -39.96 0.78 10.69
CA ALA A 27 -41.20 1.56 10.60
C ALA A 27 -42.25 0.88 9.71
N ARG A 28 -43.51 0.86 10.17
CA ARG A 28 -44.65 0.34 9.40
C ARG A 28 -44.99 1.18 8.16
N THR A 29 -44.72 2.49 8.22
CA THR A 29 -44.89 3.43 7.11
C THR A 29 -43.69 4.37 7.00
N TRP A 30 -43.33 4.77 5.78
CA TRP A 30 -42.30 5.78 5.51
C TRP A 30 -42.88 7.15 5.14
N THR A 31 -44.20 7.27 5.01
CA THR A 31 -44.85 8.53 4.65
C THR A 31 -46.00 8.82 5.62
N SER A 32 -46.35 10.10 5.71
CA SER A 32 -47.44 10.59 6.58
C SER A 32 -48.83 10.59 5.92
N GLY A 33 -48.96 10.14 4.67
CA GLY A 33 -50.29 9.98 4.04
C GLY A 33 -50.32 9.87 2.51
N ALA A 34 -49.24 10.22 1.80
CA ALA A 34 -49.15 10.05 0.35
C ALA A 34 -48.26 8.87 -0.05
N THR A 35 -48.60 8.18 -1.14
CA THR A 35 -47.72 7.18 -1.75
C THR A 35 -46.65 7.90 -2.56
N PRO A 36 -45.34 7.65 -2.30
CA PRO A 36 -44.28 8.27 -3.07
C PRO A 36 -44.30 7.77 -4.51
N THR A 37 -43.74 8.55 -5.43
CA THR A 37 -43.54 8.14 -6.82
C THR A 37 -42.09 7.69 -7.03
N GLN A 38 -41.90 6.72 -7.91
CA GLN A 38 -40.57 6.35 -8.39
C GLN A 38 -40.19 7.27 -9.55
N ASP A 39 -38.93 7.69 -9.59
CA ASP A 39 -38.42 8.49 -10.71
C ASP A 39 -38.54 7.73 -12.05
N SER A 40 -39.02 8.45 -13.06
CA SER A 40 -39.16 8.05 -14.47
C SER A 40 -37.87 7.58 -15.16
N ALA A 41 -36.68 7.87 -14.61
CA ALA A 41 -35.39 7.47 -15.18
C ALA A 41 -34.90 6.06 -14.75
N GLY A 42 -35.71 5.24 -14.08
CA GLY A 42 -35.38 3.82 -13.87
C GLY A 42 -34.63 3.48 -12.59
N ALA A 43 -35.01 4.09 -11.46
CA ALA A 43 -35.05 3.48 -10.11
C ALA A 43 -33.79 3.49 -9.20
N ALA A 44 -33.44 4.65 -8.64
CA ALA A 44 -32.65 4.70 -7.40
C ALA A 44 -33.12 5.77 -6.38
N ALA A 45 -34.28 6.38 -6.61
CA ALA A 45 -34.84 7.42 -5.76
C ALA A 45 -36.36 7.31 -5.69
N LEU A 46 -36.92 7.79 -4.57
CA LEU A 46 -38.36 7.99 -4.38
C LEU A 46 -38.64 9.48 -4.16
N ALA A 47 -39.66 10.02 -4.81
CA ALA A 47 -40.11 11.39 -4.64
C ALA A 47 -41.41 11.44 -3.83
N LEU A 48 -41.50 12.39 -2.92
CA LEU A 48 -42.68 12.68 -2.14
C LEU A 48 -42.92 14.19 -2.15
N THR A 49 -44.16 14.62 -2.40
CA THR A 49 -44.54 16.03 -2.40
C THR A 49 -45.72 16.28 -1.47
N GLY A 50 -45.67 17.37 -0.71
CA GLY A 50 -46.79 17.84 0.10
C GLY A 50 -47.09 17.03 1.37
N THR A 51 -46.25 16.05 1.73
CA THR A 51 -46.30 15.30 3.01
C THR A 51 -44.89 14.96 3.47
N GLY A 52 -44.68 14.79 4.79
CA GLY A 52 -43.37 14.49 5.36
C GLY A 52 -42.97 13.01 5.30
N TRP A 53 -41.68 12.76 5.07
CA TRP A 53 -41.04 11.47 5.24
C TRP A 53 -41.00 11.04 6.72
N ARG A 54 -41.14 9.73 6.97
CA ARG A 54 -40.96 9.12 8.29
C ARG A 54 -39.68 8.31 8.34
N CYS A 55 -39.07 8.29 9.52
CA CYS A 55 -37.82 7.58 9.75
C CYS A 55 -37.99 6.06 9.56
N PRO A 56 -37.25 5.41 8.64
CA PRO A 56 -37.43 3.99 8.34
C PRO A 56 -36.92 3.05 9.46
N ALA A 57 -35.89 3.46 10.20
CA ALA A 57 -35.24 2.70 11.27
C ALA A 57 -34.45 3.63 12.20
N ALA A 58 -34.12 3.17 13.41
CA ALA A 58 -33.44 3.99 14.40
C ALA A 58 -32.02 4.41 13.95
N GLY A 59 -31.66 5.66 14.23
CA GLY A 59 -30.36 6.19 13.85
C GLY A 59 -30.11 7.62 14.32
N VAL A 60 -29.06 8.21 13.76
CA VAL A 60 -28.69 9.62 13.95
C VAL A 60 -29.04 10.39 12.69
N LEU A 61 -29.95 11.34 12.82
CA LEU A 61 -30.31 12.30 11.80
C LEU A 61 -29.35 13.49 11.86
N ARG A 62 -28.83 13.89 10.70
CA ARG A 62 -27.96 15.05 10.57
C ARG A 62 -28.48 15.97 9.47
N ARG A 63 -28.60 17.25 9.82
CA ARG A 63 -28.82 18.34 8.87
C ARG A 63 -27.57 18.54 8.02
N VAL A 64 -27.73 18.49 6.69
CA VAL A 64 -26.69 18.73 5.71
C VAL A 64 -27.00 20.03 5.00
N GLU A 65 -26.19 21.05 5.24
CA GLU A 65 -26.33 22.36 4.60
C GLU A 65 -25.38 22.45 3.39
N SER A 66 -25.66 23.36 2.46
CA SER A 66 -24.79 23.59 1.30
C SER A 66 -23.36 23.97 1.66
N THR A 67 -23.15 24.57 2.84
CA THR A 67 -21.86 24.99 3.37
C THR A 67 -21.21 23.96 4.30
N ALA A 68 -21.95 22.93 4.72
CA ALA A 68 -21.50 21.91 5.67
C ALA A 68 -21.49 20.52 5.03
N ALA A 69 -20.33 20.09 4.54
CA ALA A 69 -20.19 18.84 3.82
C ALA A 69 -20.64 17.61 4.63
N MET A 70 -21.25 16.66 3.94
CA MET A 70 -21.51 15.31 4.46
C MET A 70 -20.19 14.69 4.90
N ARG A 71 -20.10 14.09 6.09
CA ARG A 71 -18.87 13.39 6.53
C ARG A 71 -18.69 12.01 5.89
N VAL A 72 -19.47 11.71 4.86
CA VAL A 72 -19.46 10.47 4.08
C VAL A 72 -19.63 10.86 2.61
N THR A 73 -18.97 10.10 1.72
CA THR A 73 -19.13 10.27 0.27
C THR A 73 -20.28 9.38 -0.20
N LEU A 74 -21.43 9.98 -0.49
CA LEU A 74 -22.57 9.28 -1.10
C LEU A 74 -22.52 9.45 -2.61
N MET A 75 -22.75 8.38 -3.38
CA MET A 75 -22.67 8.38 -4.83
C MET A 75 -24.06 8.29 -5.45
N THR A 76 -24.40 9.19 -6.37
CA THR A 76 -25.57 9.02 -7.22
C THR A 76 -25.37 7.84 -8.18
N PRO A 77 -26.44 7.27 -8.75
CA PRO A 77 -26.33 6.21 -9.77
C PRO A 77 -25.50 6.61 -10.99
N THR A 78 -25.42 7.91 -11.28
CA THR A 78 -24.60 8.44 -12.38
C THR A 78 -23.10 8.47 -12.07
N GLY A 79 -22.68 8.04 -10.87
CA GLY A 79 -21.29 8.11 -10.42
C GLY A 79 -20.85 9.50 -9.94
N ALA A 80 -21.77 10.45 -9.80
CA ALA A 80 -21.48 11.75 -9.20
C ALA A 80 -21.59 11.68 -7.67
N VAL A 81 -20.94 12.61 -6.97
CA VAL A 81 -21.11 12.72 -5.51
C VAL A 81 -22.43 13.43 -5.21
N GLN A 82 -23.22 12.89 -4.29
CA GLN A 82 -24.44 13.49 -3.81
C GLN A 82 -24.13 14.87 -3.20
N ALA A 83 -24.76 15.89 -3.77
CA ALA A 83 -24.65 17.28 -3.32
C ALA A 83 -26.03 17.84 -3.00
N GLY A 84 -26.04 19.00 -2.32
CA GLY A 84 -27.27 19.73 -1.99
C GLY A 84 -27.73 19.57 -0.54
N PRO A 85 -28.61 20.47 -0.07
CA PRO A 85 -29.15 20.43 1.28
C PRO A 85 -30.11 19.26 1.48
N GLY A 86 -30.21 18.78 2.72
CA GLY A 86 -31.13 17.70 3.08
C GLY A 86 -30.86 17.11 4.47
N LEU A 87 -31.60 16.06 4.81
CA LEU A 87 -31.40 15.29 6.04
C LEU A 87 -30.72 13.96 5.74
N LEU A 88 -29.61 13.69 6.42
CA LEU A 88 -28.89 12.42 6.36
C LEU A 88 -29.18 11.60 7.61
N LEU A 89 -29.91 10.50 7.45
CA LEU A 89 -30.07 9.49 8.48
C LEU A 89 -28.95 8.46 8.37
N THR A 90 -28.18 8.29 9.45
CA THR A 90 -27.21 7.21 9.59
C THR A 90 -27.71 6.20 10.62
N LEU A 91 -27.89 4.95 10.23
CA LEU A 91 -28.36 3.91 11.16
C LEU A 91 -27.37 3.70 12.31
N PHE A 92 -27.82 3.22 13.47
CA PHE A 92 -26.88 2.82 14.52
C PHE A 92 -26.00 1.64 14.06
N PRO A 93 -24.68 1.61 14.37
CA PRO A 93 -23.79 0.54 13.91
C PRO A 93 -24.27 -0.88 14.25
N GLN A 94 -24.75 -1.07 15.49
CA GLN A 94 -25.25 -2.38 15.94
C GLN A 94 -26.56 -2.79 15.24
N LEU A 95 -27.44 -1.81 14.95
CA LEU A 95 -28.66 -2.05 14.19
C LEU A 95 -28.31 -2.53 12.78
N HIS A 96 -27.40 -1.84 12.10
CA HIS A 96 -26.95 -2.22 10.75
C HIS A 96 -26.31 -3.62 10.72
N LEU A 97 -25.46 -3.97 11.70
CA LEU A 97 -24.87 -5.32 11.79
C LEU A 97 -25.93 -6.42 11.98
N ARG A 98 -26.97 -6.15 12.77
CA ARG A 98 -28.09 -7.09 12.97
C ARG A 98 -28.96 -7.20 11.71
N LEU A 99 -29.19 -6.08 11.02
CA LEU A 99 -29.90 -6.06 9.76
C LEU A 99 -29.16 -6.86 8.69
N ALA A 100 -27.83 -6.73 8.58
CA ALA A 100 -27.01 -7.52 7.66
C ALA A 100 -27.10 -9.04 7.93
N ARG A 101 -27.11 -9.44 9.21
CA ARG A 101 -27.35 -10.83 9.61
C ARG A 101 -28.74 -11.33 9.19
N LEU A 102 -29.78 -10.52 9.33
CA LEU A 102 -31.12 -10.85 8.87
C LEU A 102 -31.19 -11.02 7.35
N TYR A 103 -30.54 -10.12 6.59
CA TYR A 103 -30.46 -10.23 5.13
C TYR A 103 -29.82 -11.56 4.70
N ALA A 104 -28.67 -11.90 5.29
CA ALA A 104 -27.97 -13.15 4.99
C ALA A 104 -28.79 -14.39 5.39
N ALA A 105 -29.52 -14.33 6.51
CA ALA A 105 -30.30 -15.46 7.02
C ALA A 105 -31.57 -15.72 6.21
N LEU A 106 -32.32 -14.66 5.86
CA LEU A 106 -33.65 -14.76 5.25
C LEU A 106 -33.61 -14.81 3.72
N PHE A 107 -32.71 -14.05 3.08
CA PHE A 107 -32.74 -13.86 1.63
C PHE A 107 -31.69 -14.69 0.88
N GLU A 108 -30.81 -15.41 1.58
CA GLU A 108 -29.74 -16.20 0.95
C GLU A 108 -29.74 -17.62 1.51
N THR A 109 -29.71 -18.62 0.62
CA THR A 109 -29.62 -20.05 1.01
C THR A 109 -28.28 -20.38 1.69
N ALA A 110 -28.31 -21.41 2.54
CA ALA A 110 -27.15 -21.86 3.32
C ALA A 110 -26.20 -22.82 2.55
N THR A 111 -26.35 -22.96 1.23
CA THR A 111 -25.57 -23.94 0.46
C THR A 111 -24.05 -23.65 0.55
N GLY A 112 -23.26 -24.73 0.62
CA GLY A 112 -21.92 -24.81 1.22
C GLY A 112 -20.75 -24.03 0.60
N ALA A 113 -21.03 -23.02 -0.23
CA ALA A 113 -20.02 -22.20 -0.91
C ALA A 113 -19.62 -20.93 -0.14
N ARG A 114 -20.36 -20.55 0.92
CA ARG A 114 -20.33 -19.18 1.48
C ARG A 114 -20.13 -19.15 2.99
N ALA A 115 -18.88 -19.28 3.44
CA ALA A 115 -18.54 -19.17 4.86
C ALA A 115 -18.91 -17.78 5.45
N GLU A 116 -18.93 -16.75 4.62
CA GLU A 116 -19.24 -15.35 4.97
C GLU A 116 -20.71 -15.19 5.37
N ARG A 117 -21.62 -15.95 4.76
CA ARG A 117 -23.05 -15.97 5.15
C ARG A 117 -23.19 -16.38 6.62
N GLY A 118 -22.47 -17.42 7.05
CA GLY A 118 -22.44 -17.87 8.45
C GLY A 118 -21.94 -16.79 9.43
N ARG A 119 -21.18 -15.81 8.93
CA ARG A 119 -20.71 -14.64 9.68
C ARG A 119 -21.68 -13.44 9.62
N GLY A 120 -22.80 -13.57 8.89
CA GLY A 120 -23.79 -12.51 8.72
C GLY A 120 -23.42 -11.46 7.67
N LEU A 121 -22.70 -11.86 6.62
CA LEU A 121 -22.25 -10.98 5.54
C LEU A 121 -23.02 -11.33 4.24
N PRO A 122 -24.05 -10.54 3.88
CA PRO A 122 -24.84 -10.79 2.68
C PRO A 122 -24.13 -10.36 1.39
N LEU A 123 -24.54 -10.94 0.26
CA LEU A 123 -24.26 -10.47 -1.10
C LEU A 123 -25.11 -9.25 -1.45
N ARG A 124 -26.36 -9.23 -0.96
CA ARG A 124 -27.25 -8.09 -1.16
C ARG A 124 -26.77 -6.88 -0.35
N PRO A 125 -26.77 -5.68 -0.93
CA PRO A 125 -26.41 -4.46 -0.19
C PRO A 125 -27.45 -4.19 0.90
N VAL A 126 -26.97 -3.74 2.06
CA VAL A 126 -27.80 -3.48 3.26
C VAL A 126 -27.80 -1.97 3.50
N PRO A 127 -28.97 -1.34 3.73
CA PRO A 127 -29.02 0.10 3.92
C PRO A 127 -28.24 0.52 5.18
N ARG A 128 -27.46 1.59 5.03
CA ARG A 128 -26.71 2.27 6.10
C ARG A 128 -27.08 3.74 6.21
N TYR A 129 -27.28 4.39 5.07
CA TYR A 129 -27.58 5.81 4.97
C TYR A 129 -28.87 6.03 4.18
N PHE A 130 -29.69 6.98 4.64
CA PHE A 130 -30.85 7.47 3.91
C PHE A 130 -30.69 8.98 3.80
N PHE A 131 -30.73 9.50 2.58
CA PHE A 131 -30.63 10.93 2.32
C PHE A 131 -31.96 11.44 1.76
N PHE A 132 -32.55 12.38 2.50
CA PHE A 132 -33.77 13.08 2.15
C PHE A 132 -33.35 14.44 1.59
N ALA A 133 -33.26 14.53 0.26
CA ALA A 133 -32.92 15.75 -0.43
C ALA A 133 -34.14 16.67 -0.49
N GLY A 134 -33.96 17.92 -0.11
CA GLY A 134 -35.05 18.90 -0.06
C GLY A 134 -34.59 20.23 0.53
N VAL A 135 -35.52 21.20 0.56
CA VAL A 135 -35.30 22.45 1.27
C VAL A 135 -35.33 22.17 2.77
N LEU A 136 -34.39 22.75 3.52
CA LEU A 136 -34.34 22.60 4.98
C LEU A 136 -35.12 23.74 5.65
N ASP A 137 -36.04 23.41 6.55
CA ASP A 137 -36.71 24.36 7.44
C ASP A 137 -35.84 24.65 8.67
N THR A 138 -35.92 25.84 9.25
CA THR A 138 -35.39 26.16 10.58
C THR A 138 -35.80 25.17 11.69
N ALA A 139 -36.94 24.51 11.57
CA ALA A 139 -37.40 23.48 12.51
C ALA A 139 -36.58 22.17 12.44
N ASP A 140 -35.89 21.90 11.32
CA ASP A 140 -35.15 20.65 11.11
C ASP A 140 -33.91 20.59 11.99
N LYS A 141 -33.87 19.61 12.90
CA LYS A 141 -32.78 19.41 13.87
C LYS A 141 -32.04 18.11 13.65
N SER A 142 -30.76 18.13 14.00
CA SER A 142 -29.95 16.90 14.10
C SER A 142 -30.21 16.22 15.45
N GLY A 143 -30.16 14.90 15.50
CA GLY A 143 -30.40 14.15 16.74
C GLY A 143 -30.65 12.67 16.52
N ASN A 144 -30.95 11.96 17.60
CA ASN A 144 -31.39 10.58 17.53
C ASN A 144 -32.86 10.53 17.09
N VAL A 145 -33.18 9.58 16.22
CA VAL A 145 -34.54 9.33 15.73
C VAL A 145 -34.88 7.86 15.87
N ASN A 146 -36.15 7.57 16.12
CA ASN A 146 -36.73 6.24 16.22
C ASN A 146 -37.51 5.88 14.94
N PRO A 147 -37.77 4.59 14.67
CA PRO A 147 -38.52 4.18 13.50
C PRO A 147 -39.97 4.70 13.57
N GLY A 148 -40.40 5.44 12.55
CA GLY A 148 -41.72 6.03 12.42
C GLY A 148 -41.80 7.52 12.80
N ASP A 149 -40.76 8.07 13.42
CA ASP A 149 -40.66 9.51 13.73
C ASP A 149 -40.83 10.34 12.46
N ASP A 150 -41.56 11.45 12.56
CA ASP A 150 -41.72 12.40 11.47
C ASP A 150 -40.41 13.18 11.28
N LEU A 151 -39.91 13.21 10.06
CA LEU A 151 -38.68 13.93 9.71
C LEU A 151 -38.96 15.38 9.32
N GLY A 152 -40.23 15.78 9.16
CA GLY A 152 -40.62 17.16 8.83
C GLY A 152 -40.26 17.62 7.42
N GLN A 153 -39.71 16.72 6.58
CA GLN A 153 -39.20 17.04 5.26
C GLN A 153 -39.90 16.22 4.17
N ASP A 154 -40.29 16.87 3.07
CA ASP A 154 -40.67 16.24 1.80
C ASP A 154 -39.50 16.27 0.79
N GLY A 155 -39.70 15.77 -0.42
CA GLY A 155 -38.66 15.74 -1.46
C GLY A 155 -38.19 14.33 -1.81
N THR A 156 -36.90 14.20 -2.14
CA THR A 156 -36.36 12.98 -2.76
C THR A 156 -35.58 12.12 -1.76
N LEU A 157 -36.01 10.88 -1.57
CA LEU A 157 -35.31 9.86 -0.79
C LEU A 157 -34.37 9.04 -1.68
N THR A 158 -33.10 8.99 -1.30
CA THR A 158 -32.09 8.06 -1.84
C THR A 158 -31.50 7.22 -0.70
N ILE A 159 -31.22 5.95 -0.96
CA ILE A 159 -30.76 4.98 0.05
C ILE A 159 -29.40 4.43 -0.36
N TYR A 160 -28.49 4.29 0.60
CA TYR A 160 -27.11 3.88 0.36
C TYR A 160 -26.66 2.80 1.35
N ASP A 161 -25.70 1.99 0.93
CA ASP A 161 -25.03 1.01 1.79
C ASP A 161 -23.86 1.63 2.59
N ASP A 162 -23.09 0.79 3.28
CA ASP A 162 -21.96 1.20 4.11
C ASP A 162 -20.79 1.83 3.33
N ASP A 163 -20.66 1.50 2.04
CA ASP A 163 -19.71 2.14 1.13
C ASP A 163 -20.26 3.43 0.48
N GLY A 164 -21.47 3.87 0.85
CA GLY A 164 -22.09 5.09 0.32
C GLY A 164 -22.53 4.96 -1.14
N LEU A 165 -22.77 3.74 -1.62
CA LEU A 165 -23.24 3.46 -2.97
C LEU A 165 -24.76 3.23 -2.97
N PRO A 166 -25.47 3.61 -4.05
CA PRO A 166 -26.92 3.66 -4.05
C PRO A 166 -27.56 2.27 -4.11
N ILE A 167 -28.67 2.10 -3.40
CA ILE A 167 -29.52 0.91 -3.36
C ILE A 167 -30.89 1.28 -3.91
N ASP A 168 -31.51 0.40 -4.70
CA ASP A 168 -32.90 0.57 -5.15
C ASP A 168 -33.86 0.69 -3.95
N PRO A 169 -34.55 1.83 -3.76
CA PRO A 169 -35.45 2.02 -2.64
C PRO A 169 -36.64 1.04 -2.59
N LEU A 170 -37.10 0.54 -3.74
CA LEU A 170 -38.17 -0.44 -3.80
C LEU A 170 -37.69 -1.81 -3.31
N PHE A 171 -36.44 -2.16 -3.54
CA PHE A 171 -35.81 -3.34 -2.95
C PHE A 171 -35.73 -3.21 -1.42
N VAL A 172 -35.35 -2.03 -0.90
CA VAL A 172 -35.30 -1.80 0.55
C VAL A 172 -36.71 -1.90 1.16
N ALA A 173 -37.73 -1.31 0.52
CA ALA A 173 -39.11 -1.44 0.97
C ALA A 173 -39.59 -2.92 0.94
N SER A 174 -39.28 -3.65 -0.14
CA SER A 174 -39.63 -5.07 -0.30
C SER A 174 -38.98 -5.95 0.77
N THR A 175 -37.70 -5.72 1.06
CA THR A 175 -36.96 -6.48 2.08
C THR A 175 -37.43 -6.15 3.49
N PHE A 176 -37.72 -4.88 3.79
CA PHE A 176 -38.27 -4.49 5.10
C PHE A 176 -39.67 -5.09 5.32
N LEU A 177 -40.52 -5.09 4.29
CA LEU A 177 -41.82 -5.77 4.33
C LEU A 177 -41.66 -7.27 4.61
N ALA A 178 -40.76 -7.94 3.89
CA ALA A 178 -40.51 -9.36 4.06
C ALA A 178 -39.96 -9.69 5.46
N ILE A 179 -39.05 -8.87 6.00
CA ILE A 179 -38.54 -9.01 7.39
C ILE A 179 -39.68 -8.84 8.39
N MET A 180 -40.54 -7.83 8.22
CA MET A 180 -41.67 -7.60 9.13
C MET A 180 -42.72 -8.71 9.08
N LYS A 181 -42.92 -9.37 7.93
CA LYS A 181 -43.78 -10.55 7.80
C LYS A 181 -43.14 -11.82 8.34
N ALA A 182 -41.83 -11.99 8.17
CA ALA A 182 -41.11 -13.13 8.73
C ALA A 182 -40.95 -13.04 10.26
N HIS A 183 -40.84 -11.83 10.79
CA HIS A 183 -40.62 -11.54 12.19
C HIS A 183 -41.48 -10.35 12.65
N HIS A 184 -42.76 -10.60 12.89
CA HIS A 184 -43.74 -9.59 13.35
C HIS A 184 -43.23 -8.72 14.52
N PRO A 185 -42.48 -9.23 15.53
CA PRO A 185 -41.94 -8.41 16.63
C PRO A 185 -41.00 -7.27 16.22
N LEU A 186 -40.49 -7.26 14.98
CA LEU A 186 -39.64 -6.19 14.46
C LEU A 186 -40.42 -4.98 13.92
N GLN A 187 -41.76 -5.01 13.90
CA GLN A 187 -42.57 -3.85 13.53
C GLN A 187 -42.55 -2.76 14.62
N SER A 188 -42.32 -1.50 14.24
CA SER A 188 -42.46 -0.34 15.14
C SER A 188 -43.93 -0.05 15.40
N ARG A 189 -44.37 -0.25 16.64
CA ARG A 189 -45.76 -0.09 17.06
C ARG A 189 -45.88 0.38 18.51
N GLY A 190 -47.01 0.98 18.87
CA GLY A 190 -47.35 1.23 20.27
C GLY A 190 -47.53 -0.09 21.03
N LEU A 191 -47.32 -0.05 22.35
CA LEU A 191 -47.37 -1.23 23.23
C LEU A 191 -48.66 -2.06 23.07
N THR A 192 -49.78 -1.38 22.84
CA THR A 192 -51.12 -1.97 22.72
C THR A 192 -51.58 -2.21 21.28
N ASP A 193 -50.81 -1.78 20.29
CA ASP A 193 -51.20 -1.88 18.88
C ASP A 193 -51.07 -3.32 18.37
N ALA A 194 -51.96 -3.76 17.49
CA ALA A 194 -51.82 -5.04 16.80
C ALA A 194 -50.64 -5.01 15.79
N PHE A 195 -50.10 -6.19 15.48
CA PHE A 195 -49.20 -6.33 14.33
C PHE A 195 -49.99 -6.13 13.03
N GLU A 196 -49.42 -5.40 12.07
CA GLU A 196 -50.06 -5.18 10.77
C GLU A 196 -49.58 -6.22 9.77
N ASP A 197 -50.50 -6.97 9.17
CA ASP A 197 -50.18 -7.93 8.10
C ASP A 197 -49.87 -7.24 6.77
N SER A 198 -50.40 -6.03 6.58
CA SER A 198 -50.19 -5.16 5.41
C SER A 198 -49.79 -3.75 5.84
N PRO A 199 -48.56 -3.56 6.36
CA PRO A 199 -48.09 -2.25 6.79
C PRO A 199 -47.99 -1.29 5.59
N GLY A 200 -48.06 0.02 5.85
CA GLY A 200 -48.03 1.07 4.80
C GLY A 200 -46.85 0.98 3.83
N ILE A 201 -45.71 0.43 4.25
CA ILE A 201 -44.56 0.14 3.37
C ILE A 201 -44.90 -0.83 2.22
N ALA A 202 -45.94 -1.65 2.35
CA ALA A 202 -46.43 -2.53 1.29
C ALA A 202 -46.91 -1.75 0.06
N GLN A 203 -47.43 -0.53 0.25
CA GLN A 203 -47.81 0.35 -0.85
C GLN A 203 -46.59 0.83 -1.63
N ILE A 204 -45.48 1.09 -0.94
CA ILE A 204 -44.21 1.47 -1.57
C ILE A 204 -43.63 0.26 -2.32
N ALA A 205 -43.58 -0.91 -1.69
CA ALA A 205 -43.11 -2.14 -2.32
C ALA A 205 -43.93 -2.55 -3.56
N ALA A 206 -45.23 -2.19 -3.59
CA ALA A 206 -46.15 -2.44 -4.71
C ALA A 206 -45.98 -1.48 -5.90
N LEU A 207 -45.14 -0.43 -5.79
CA LEU A 207 -44.75 0.39 -6.94
C LEU A 207 -43.98 -0.43 -7.98
N ALA A 208 -43.36 -1.55 -7.58
CA ALA A 208 -42.84 -2.55 -8.49
C ALA A 208 -44.00 -3.40 -9.06
N THR A 209 -44.39 -3.11 -10.30
CA THR A 209 -45.53 -3.76 -10.96
C THR A 209 -45.26 -5.22 -11.38
N THR A 210 -43.99 -5.64 -11.46
CA THR A 210 -43.58 -7.00 -11.77
C THR A 210 -42.37 -7.41 -10.92
N SER A 211 -42.30 -8.69 -10.54
CA SER A 211 -41.14 -9.24 -9.84
C SER A 211 -39.96 -9.32 -10.80
N GLN A 212 -38.90 -8.57 -10.49
CA GLN A 212 -37.69 -8.49 -11.29
C GLN A 212 -36.47 -8.38 -10.38
N VAL A 213 -35.33 -8.89 -10.87
CA VAL A 213 -34.02 -8.69 -10.25
C VAL A 213 -33.34 -7.51 -10.93
N HIS A 214 -33.12 -6.44 -10.18
CA HIS A 214 -32.35 -5.29 -10.60
C HIS A 214 -30.87 -5.47 -10.31
N LEU A 215 -30.05 -4.96 -11.22
CA LEU A 215 -28.61 -4.97 -11.14
C LEU A 215 -28.10 -3.54 -11.25
N HIS A 216 -27.21 -3.15 -10.34
CA HIS A 216 -26.39 -1.97 -10.51
C HIS A 216 -24.95 -2.42 -10.85
N LEU A 217 -24.50 -2.12 -12.06
CA LEU A 217 -23.17 -2.41 -12.56
C LEU A 217 -22.30 -1.16 -12.39
N CYS A 218 -21.23 -1.26 -11.62
CA CYS A 218 -20.31 -0.14 -11.40
C CYS A 218 -18.88 -0.59 -11.13
N ASP A 219 -17.92 0.33 -11.24
CA ASP A 219 -16.55 0.08 -10.80
C ASP A 219 -16.43 0.11 -9.26
N ALA A 220 -15.22 -0.11 -8.73
CA ALA A 220 -14.97 -0.08 -7.28
C ALA A 220 -15.26 1.31 -6.64
N ALA A 221 -15.18 2.39 -7.42
CA ALA A 221 -15.45 3.75 -6.97
C ALA A 221 -16.93 4.15 -7.14
N GLY A 222 -17.77 3.28 -7.70
CA GLY A 222 -19.17 3.56 -7.95
C GLY A 222 -19.45 4.31 -9.25
N ALA A 223 -18.48 4.42 -10.16
CA ALA A 223 -18.74 4.92 -11.50
C ALA A 223 -19.57 3.87 -12.28
N PRO A 224 -20.65 4.28 -12.97
CA PRO A 224 -21.55 3.34 -13.64
C PRO A 224 -20.85 2.63 -14.80
N TYR A 225 -21.17 1.35 -14.97
CA TYR A 225 -20.77 0.54 -16.11
C TYR A 225 -21.93 0.40 -17.07
N ASP A 226 -21.70 0.69 -18.35
CA ASP A 226 -22.74 0.74 -19.40
C ASP A 226 -23.21 -0.63 -19.90
N GLY A 227 -22.68 -1.72 -19.35
CA GLY A 227 -23.02 -3.09 -19.72
C GLY A 227 -22.33 -3.58 -20.98
N ALA A 228 -21.40 -2.81 -21.56
CA ALA A 228 -20.61 -3.24 -22.71
C ALA A 228 -19.96 -4.61 -22.42
N HIS A 229 -19.98 -5.51 -23.39
CA HIS A 229 -19.36 -6.84 -23.29
C HIS A 229 -19.95 -7.78 -22.21
N LEU A 230 -21.14 -7.48 -21.69
CA LEU A 230 -21.84 -8.35 -20.74
C LEU A 230 -23.09 -8.97 -21.36
N THR A 231 -23.34 -10.23 -21.00
CA THR A 231 -24.52 -11.01 -21.40
C THR A 231 -25.44 -11.28 -20.23
N GLY A 232 -26.71 -11.62 -20.52
CA GLY A 232 -27.69 -11.97 -19.49
C GLY A 232 -28.32 -10.77 -18.77
N VAL A 233 -28.09 -9.55 -19.27
CA VAL A 233 -28.65 -8.30 -18.74
C VAL A 233 -29.49 -7.57 -19.79
N THR A 234 -30.49 -6.82 -19.34
CA THR A 234 -31.27 -5.89 -20.17
C THR A 234 -31.16 -4.48 -19.58
N GLN A 235 -30.84 -3.50 -20.41
CA GLN A 235 -30.64 -2.12 -19.97
C GLN A 235 -31.96 -1.51 -19.45
N VAL A 236 -31.90 -0.93 -18.25
CA VAL A 236 -32.95 -0.04 -17.71
C VAL A 236 -32.51 1.41 -17.90
N ALA A 237 -31.31 1.75 -17.42
CA ALA A 237 -30.68 3.06 -17.58
C ALA A 237 -29.15 2.91 -17.60
N GLY A 238 -28.58 2.67 -18.78
CA GLY A 238 -27.15 2.33 -18.94
C GLY A 238 -26.19 3.41 -18.46
N SER A 239 -26.53 4.69 -18.62
CA SER A 239 -25.73 5.82 -18.10
C SER A 239 -25.68 5.89 -16.56
N SER A 240 -26.56 5.15 -15.88
CA SER A 240 -26.60 4.98 -14.43
C SER A 240 -26.19 3.58 -13.98
N GLY A 241 -25.72 2.74 -14.90
CA GLY A 241 -25.34 1.36 -14.61
C GLY A 241 -26.51 0.47 -14.19
N LEU A 242 -27.76 0.82 -14.51
CA LEU A 242 -28.95 0.08 -14.06
C LEU A 242 -29.48 -0.87 -15.13
N PHE A 243 -29.64 -2.14 -14.74
CA PHE A 243 -30.05 -3.23 -15.60
C PHE A 243 -31.05 -4.15 -14.89
N THR A 244 -31.79 -4.94 -15.66
CA THR A 244 -32.51 -6.11 -15.18
C THR A 244 -31.77 -7.38 -15.59
N LEU A 245 -31.85 -8.40 -14.75
CA LEU A 245 -31.34 -9.73 -15.07
C LEU A 245 -32.34 -10.46 -15.99
N ASN A 246 -31.84 -11.06 -17.06
CA ASN A 246 -32.68 -11.82 -17.99
C ASN A 246 -33.18 -13.12 -17.34
N ALA A 247 -34.47 -13.42 -17.52
CA ALA A 247 -35.08 -14.63 -16.99
C ALA A 247 -34.47 -15.90 -17.65
N SER A 248 -34.34 -16.98 -16.87
CA SER A 248 -33.91 -18.29 -17.40
C SER A 248 -34.91 -18.84 -18.41
N THR A 249 -34.43 -19.42 -19.52
CA THR A 249 -35.28 -19.92 -20.61
C THR A 249 -35.84 -21.34 -20.42
N GLY A 250 -35.68 -21.98 -19.25
CA GLY A 250 -36.74 -22.85 -18.68
C GLY A 250 -36.47 -24.32 -18.30
N THR A 251 -37.36 -24.78 -17.41
CA THR A 251 -37.85 -26.14 -17.02
C THR A 251 -37.10 -27.03 -16.01
N GLY A 252 -35.94 -26.66 -15.50
CA GLY A 252 -35.38 -27.25 -14.27
C GLY A 252 -35.77 -26.44 -13.02
N SER A 253 -35.70 -27.02 -11.82
CA SER A 253 -35.88 -26.31 -10.54
C SER A 253 -34.74 -25.31 -10.21
N ASP A 254 -34.06 -24.78 -11.23
CA ASP A 254 -32.97 -23.82 -11.14
C ASP A 254 -33.33 -22.57 -11.98
N LEU A 255 -33.41 -21.43 -11.30
CA LEU A 255 -33.43 -20.11 -11.94
C LEU A 255 -31.99 -19.76 -12.35
N SER A 256 -31.62 -19.79 -13.63
CA SER A 256 -30.33 -19.19 -14.04
C SER A 256 -30.49 -18.33 -15.30
N GLY A 257 -30.65 -17.00 -15.25
CA GLY A 257 -30.50 -16.07 -14.11
C GLY A 257 -29.06 -15.58 -13.88
N THR A 258 -28.20 -15.52 -14.92
CA THR A 258 -26.76 -15.29 -14.77
C THR A 258 -26.28 -14.08 -15.55
N VAL A 259 -25.22 -13.42 -15.08
CA VAL A 259 -24.46 -12.43 -15.85
C VAL A 259 -23.16 -13.07 -16.32
N GLY A 260 -22.84 -12.93 -17.60
CA GLY A 260 -21.61 -13.44 -18.21
C GLY A 260 -20.92 -12.40 -19.07
N LYS A 261 -19.82 -12.80 -19.72
CA LYS A 261 -19.09 -11.97 -20.69
C LYS A 261 -19.42 -12.37 -22.12
N ASP A 262 -19.31 -11.41 -23.04
CA ASP A 262 -19.33 -11.68 -24.47
C ASP A 262 -18.15 -12.58 -24.88
N ALA A 263 -18.32 -13.32 -25.97
CA ALA A 263 -17.19 -13.99 -26.62
C ALA A 263 -16.22 -12.97 -27.23
N ALA A 264 -14.94 -13.32 -27.31
CA ALA A 264 -13.95 -12.46 -27.96
C ALA A 264 -14.30 -12.21 -29.44
N SER A 265 -14.00 -11.01 -29.90
CA SER A 265 -14.26 -10.52 -31.26
C SER A 265 -13.17 -9.52 -31.71
N ALA A 266 -13.31 -8.95 -32.91
CA ALA A 266 -12.35 -7.96 -33.42
C ALA A 266 -12.30 -6.67 -32.58
N SER A 267 -13.43 -6.28 -31.97
CA SER A 267 -13.54 -5.09 -31.10
C SER A 267 -13.40 -5.40 -29.61
N TYR A 268 -13.42 -6.69 -29.22
CA TYR A 268 -13.26 -7.15 -27.84
C TYR A 268 -12.25 -8.29 -27.82
N LYS A 269 -10.97 -7.95 -27.65
CA LYS A 269 -9.89 -8.93 -27.77
C LYS A 269 -9.94 -9.91 -26.60
N GLU A 270 -9.38 -11.10 -26.81
CA GLU A 270 -9.33 -12.14 -25.78
C GLU A 270 -8.64 -11.65 -24.50
N GLU A 271 -7.60 -10.81 -24.62
CA GLU A 271 -6.94 -10.22 -23.46
C GLU A 271 -7.85 -9.23 -22.71
N ASP A 272 -8.59 -8.38 -23.42
CA ASP A 272 -9.56 -7.46 -22.81
C ASP A 272 -10.70 -8.25 -22.12
N ARG A 273 -11.08 -9.39 -22.72
CA ARG A 273 -12.05 -10.33 -22.12
C ARG A 273 -11.52 -10.99 -20.86
N ARG A 274 -10.27 -11.43 -20.87
CA ARG A 274 -9.58 -12.03 -19.72
C ARG A 274 -9.45 -11.04 -18.56
N LEU A 275 -9.18 -9.77 -18.86
CA LEU A 275 -8.96 -8.71 -17.87
C LEU A 275 -10.25 -8.01 -17.37
N LEU A 276 -11.40 -8.32 -17.96
CA LEU A 276 -12.70 -7.91 -17.45
C LEU A 276 -13.19 -8.93 -16.41
N LEU A 277 -13.24 -8.52 -15.14
CA LEU A 277 -13.78 -9.35 -14.06
C LEU A 277 -15.09 -8.75 -13.54
N LEU A 278 -16.03 -9.62 -13.19
CA LEU A 278 -17.29 -9.22 -12.56
C LEU A 278 -17.64 -10.10 -11.36
N GLY A 279 -18.39 -9.54 -10.43
CA GLY A 279 -18.88 -10.28 -9.28
C GLY A 279 -19.60 -9.35 -8.31
N PRO A 280 -20.02 -9.86 -7.14
CA PRO A 280 -20.72 -9.05 -6.17
C PRO A 280 -19.86 -7.90 -5.65
N ALA A 281 -20.42 -6.70 -5.57
CA ALA A 281 -19.71 -5.53 -5.08
C ALA A 281 -19.48 -5.52 -3.57
N THR A 282 -20.21 -6.35 -2.81
CA THR A 282 -20.18 -6.40 -1.34
C THR A 282 -19.28 -7.52 -0.82
N THR A 283 -19.74 -8.77 -0.84
CA THR A 283 -19.02 -9.91 -0.26
C THR A 283 -19.01 -11.09 -1.22
N GLY A 284 -17.85 -11.48 -1.72
CA GLY A 284 -17.70 -12.60 -2.65
C GLY A 284 -16.47 -12.42 -3.55
N ARG A 285 -16.37 -13.24 -4.59
CA ARG A 285 -15.23 -13.25 -5.52
C ARG A 285 -15.62 -12.66 -6.89
N LEU A 286 -14.74 -11.86 -7.48
CA LEU A 286 -14.82 -11.44 -8.88
C LEU A 286 -14.26 -12.54 -9.78
N GLY A 287 -14.91 -12.80 -10.91
CA GLY A 287 -14.49 -13.79 -11.90
C GLY A 287 -15.18 -13.57 -13.24
N ASP A 288 -15.38 -14.65 -13.99
CA ASP A 288 -15.92 -14.61 -15.35
C ASP A 288 -17.45 -14.50 -15.45
N SER A 289 -18.16 -14.80 -14.36
CA SER A 289 -19.62 -14.79 -14.33
C SER A 289 -20.15 -14.53 -12.93
N PHE A 290 -21.40 -14.08 -12.85
CA PHE A 290 -22.12 -13.92 -11.60
C PHE A 290 -23.43 -14.71 -11.61
N HIS A 291 -23.64 -15.45 -10.53
CA HIS A 291 -24.85 -16.21 -10.25
C HIS A 291 -25.46 -15.64 -8.96
N PRO A 292 -26.64 -14.99 -9.04
CA PRO A 292 -27.38 -14.57 -7.86
C PRO A 292 -27.61 -15.76 -6.92
N PRO A 293 -27.45 -15.60 -5.60
CA PRO A 293 -27.79 -16.63 -4.65
C PRO A 293 -29.30 -16.92 -4.73
N ALA A 294 -29.67 -18.19 -4.67
CA ALA A 294 -31.05 -18.58 -4.52
C ALA A 294 -31.66 -17.89 -3.27
N MET A 295 -32.94 -17.53 -3.39
CA MET A 295 -33.70 -16.98 -2.27
C MET A 295 -33.68 -17.95 -1.08
N GLY A 296 -33.40 -17.43 0.11
CA GLY A 296 -33.49 -18.19 1.34
C GLY A 296 -34.91 -18.69 1.65
N ALA A 297 -35.04 -19.52 2.68
CA ALA A 297 -36.34 -20.06 3.11
C ALA A 297 -37.19 -18.98 3.78
N LEU A 298 -37.83 -18.13 2.96
CA LEU A 298 -38.86 -17.22 3.42
C LEU A 298 -40.11 -18.01 3.84
N PRO A 299 -40.88 -17.53 4.85
CA PRO A 299 -42.16 -18.15 5.20
C PRO A 299 -43.11 -18.21 4.01
N THR A 300 -43.98 -19.21 3.99
CA THR A 300 -44.98 -19.40 2.92
C THR A 300 -45.80 -18.11 2.72
N GLY A 301 -45.87 -17.63 1.48
CA GLY A 301 -46.58 -16.40 1.12
C GLY A 301 -45.78 -15.10 1.26
N VAL A 302 -44.52 -15.16 1.71
CA VAL A 302 -43.60 -14.02 1.75
C VAL A 302 -42.64 -14.07 0.56
N THR A 303 -42.66 -13.04 -0.28
CA THR A 303 -41.80 -12.89 -1.47
C THR A 303 -41.25 -11.47 -1.55
N LEU A 304 -40.23 -11.27 -2.39
CA LEU A 304 -39.74 -9.93 -2.74
C LEU A 304 -40.39 -9.48 -4.04
N THR A 305 -41.09 -8.34 -4.03
CA THR A 305 -41.64 -7.71 -5.24
C THR A 305 -40.53 -7.06 -6.09
N ARG A 306 -39.42 -6.65 -5.48
CA ARG A 306 -38.19 -6.22 -6.15
C ARG A 306 -36.99 -6.87 -5.46
N ASP A 307 -36.08 -7.48 -6.24
CA ASP A 307 -34.76 -7.91 -5.75
C ASP A 307 -33.65 -7.02 -6.36
N PHE A 308 -32.51 -6.92 -5.70
CA PHE A 308 -31.42 -6.04 -6.11
C PHE A 308 -30.05 -6.59 -5.75
N PHE A 309 -29.14 -6.57 -6.72
CA PHE A 309 -27.73 -6.82 -6.53
C PHE A 309 -26.90 -5.68 -7.09
N ARG A 310 -25.74 -5.45 -6.46
CA ARG A 310 -24.71 -4.61 -7.06
C ARG A 310 -23.55 -5.49 -7.50
N LEU A 311 -23.16 -5.35 -8.76
CA LEU A 311 -22.00 -6.02 -9.30
C LEU A 311 -20.86 -5.02 -9.50
N ARG A 312 -19.69 -5.39 -9.00
CA ARG A 312 -18.46 -4.69 -9.32
C ARG A 312 -17.96 -5.23 -10.65
N VAL A 313 -17.73 -4.34 -11.59
CA VAL A 313 -17.11 -4.62 -12.89
C VAL A 313 -15.72 -3.99 -12.88
N ALA A 314 -14.69 -4.83 -12.85
CA ALA A 314 -13.31 -4.42 -12.79
C ALA A 314 -12.66 -4.56 -14.17
N GLN A 315 -12.35 -3.42 -14.78
CA GLN A 315 -11.44 -3.33 -15.93
C GLN A 315 -10.02 -3.22 -15.37
N LEU A 316 -9.31 -4.35 -15.29
CA LEU A 316 -8.03 -4.43 -14.57
C LEU A 316 -6.95 -3.52 -15.15
N ASP A 317 -6.97 -3.28 -16.45
CA ASP A 317 -6.08 -2.36 -17.15
C ASP A 317 -6.18 -0.93 -16.62
N LYS A 318 -7.38 -0.36 -16.62
CA LYS A 318 -7.65 0.98 -16.10
C LYS A 318 -7.49 1.03 -14.58
N LEU A 319 -7.89 -0.04 -13.89
CA LEU A 319 -7.83 -0.10 -12.43
C LEU A 319 -6.39 -0.08 -11.92
N LEU A 320 -5.47 -0.80 -12.54
CA LEU A 320 -4.11 -1.02 -12.04
C LEU A 320 -3.06 -0.14 -12.72
N LEU A 321 -3.14 0.08 -14.04
CA LEU A 321 -2.08 0.78 -14.78
C LEU A 321 -2.33 2.29 -14.92
N GLY A 322 -3.58 2.72 -14.73
CA GLY A 322 -4.01 4.09 -14.92
C GLY A 322 -3.97 4.57 -16.38
N THR A 323 -4.46 5.79 -16.60
CA THR A 323 -4.65 6.36 -17.93
C THR A 323 -3.45 7.22 -18.32
N LYS A 324 -2.68 6.75 -19.30
CA LYS A 324 -1.57 7.52 -19.88
C LYS A 324 -2.08 8.67 -20.75
N ASN A 325 -1.38 9.80 -20.74
CA ASN A 325 -1.71 10.93 -21.62
C ASN A 325 -1.30 10.63 -23.06
N SER A 326 -2.26 10.44 -23.97
CA SER A 326 -2.00 10.09 -25.37
C SER A 326 -1.28 11.20 -26.17
N ALA A 327 -1.25 12.45 -25.67
CA ALA A 327 -0.48 13.53 -26.30
C ALA A 327 1.04 13.41 -26.05
N PHE A 328 1.46 12.55 -25.12
CA PHE A 328 2.87 12.25 -24.89
C PHE A 328 3.31 11.10 -25.82
N THR A 329 4.28 11.33 -26.71
CA THR A 329 4.79 10.30 -27.64
C THR A 329 5.25 9.03 -26.92
N GLY A 330 5.90 9.17 -25.75
CA GLY A 330 6.31 8.01 -24.95
C GLY A 330 5.12 7.15 -24.52
N ALA A 331 3.98 7.74 -24.16
CA ALA A 331 2.79 6.98 -23.79
C ALA A 331 2.20 6.15 -24.95
N GLN A 332 2.43 6.55 -26.21
CA GLN A 332 1.98 5.82 -27.40
C GLN A 332 2.88 4.62 -27.72
N LEU A 333 4.18 4.73 -27.40
CA LEU A 333 5.20 3.74 -27.76
C LEU A 333 5.53 2.79 -26.61
N GLU A 334 5.46 3.24 -25.37
CA GLU A 334 5.77 2.43 -24.20
C GLU A 334 4.80 1.26 -24.06
N GLN A 335 5.33 0.04 -24.17
CA GLN A 335 4.57 -1.17 -23.86
C GLN A 335 4.03 -1.10 -22.43
N ALA A 336 2.73 -1.27 -22.27
CA ALA A 336 2.09 -1.34 -20.96
C ALA A 336 2.64 -2.51 -20.13
N PRO A 337 2.78 -2.36 -18.80
CA PRO A 337 3.07 -3.49 -17.93
C PRO A 337 2.07 -4.65 -18.14
N ARG A 338 2.56 -5.90 -18.09
CA ARG A 338 1.69 -7.09 -18.24
C ARG A 338 0.87 -7.29 -16.97
N LEU A 339 -0.44 -7.52 -17.15
CA LEU A 339 -1.37 -7.78 -16.05
C LEU A 339 -1.55 -9.27 -15.82
N ARG A 340 -1.33 -9.70 -14.58
CA ARG A 340 -1.41 -11.08 -14.12
C ARG A 340 -2.60 -11.24 -13.19
N ILE A 341 -3.31 -12.36 -13.30
CA ILE A 341 -4.50 -12.68 -12.50
C ILE A 341 -4.31 -14.02 -11.79
N HIS A 342 -5.11 -14.27 -10.75
CA HIS A 342 -5.06 -15.48 -9.93
C HIS A 342 -3.70 -15.70 -9.25
N GLU A 343 -2.96 -14.62 -9.01
CA GLU A 343 -1.61 -14.67 -8.44
C GLU A 343 -1.65 -14.92 -6.93
N SER A 344 -0.71 -15.73 -6.45
CA SER A 344 -0.53 -16.00 -5.03
C SER A 344 0.41 -14.97 -4.42
N VAL A 345 -0.17 -13.93 -3.81
CA VAL A 345 0.60 -12.84 -3.19
C VAL A 345 0.46 -12.87 -1.67
N ARG A 346 1.60 -12.78 -0.98
CA ARG A 346 1.69 -12.54 0.45
C ARG A 346 2.26 -11.14 0.67
N LEU A 347 1.47 -10.26 1.30
CA LEU A 347 1.92 -8.93 1.70
C LEU A 347 2.76 -9.02 2.98
N LEU A 348 3.90 -8.35 3.02
CA LEU A 348 4.93 -8.46 4.06
C LEU A 348 5.03 -7.14 4.82
N SER A 349 4.65 -7.13 6.09
CA SER A 349 4.49 -5.92 6.91
C SER A 349 5.76 -5.41 7.60
N ASP A 350 6.84 -6.17 7.55
CA ASP A 350 8.11 -5.85 8.19
C ASP A 350 9.30 -6.44 7.44
N GLY A 351 10.50 -5.96 7.75
CA GLY A 351 11.70 -6.35 7.03
C GLY A 351 12.19 -7.76 7.35
N ASN A 352 11.81 -8.37 8.48
CA ASN A 352 12.13 -9.77 8.74
C ASN A 352 11.37 -10.67 7.74
N ASP A 353 10.08 -10.39 7.53
CA ASP A 353 9.26 -11.09 6.53
C ASP A 353 9.78 -10.87 5.10
N VAL A 354 10.27 -9.66 4.76
CA VAL A 354 10.90 -9.37 3.46
C VAL A 354 12.16 -10.21 3.24
N LEU A 355 13.05 -10.28 4.23
CA LEU A 355 14.27 -11.09 4.15
C LEU A 355 13.96 -12.60 4.10
N ALA A 356 12.98 -13.06 4.88
CA ALA A 356 12.51 -14.44 4.83
C ALA A 356 11.92 -14.81 3.45
N GLY A 357 11.13 -13.91 2.85
CA GLY A 357 10.62 -14.07 1.48
C GLY A 357 11.75 -14.16 0.44
N GLY A 358 12.80 -13.36 0.60
CA GLY A 358 14.00 -13.44 -0.22
C GLY A 358 14.75 -14.77 -0.03
N ASN A 359 14.88 -15.24 1.20
CA ASN A 359 15.49 -16.53 1.52
C ASN A 359 14.71 -17.68 0.86
N LEU A 360 13.38 -17.71 1.04
CA LEU A 360 12.47 -18.69 0.41
C LEU A 360 12.56 -18.71 -1.12
N ALA A 361 12.86 -17.57 -1.75
CA ALA A 361 13.06 -17.49 -3.19
C ALA A 361 14.36 -18.17 -3.65
N LEU A 362 15.39 -18.25 -2.79
CA LEU A 362 16.70 -18.82 -3.12
C LEU A 362 16.94 -20.22 -2.53
N LEU A 363 16.05 -20.73 -1.69
CA LEU A 363 16.15 -22.08 -1.12
C LEU A 363 16.07 -23.18 -2.20
N GLY A 364 16.75 -24.32 -1.95
CA GLY A 364 16.62 -25.54 -2.75
C GLY A 364 17.50 -25.59 -4.02
N THR A 365 18.59 -24.82 -4.08
CA THR A 365 19.53 -24.75 -5.21
C THR A 365 18.81 -24.41 -6.52
N PRO A 366 18.30 -23.17 -6.64
CA PRO A 366 17.55 -22.75 -7.83
C PRO A 366 18.42 -22.81 -9.08
N ARG A 367 17.81 -23.14 -10.22
CA ARG A 367 18.48 -23.17 -11.54
C ARG A 367 19.01 -21.80 -11.94
N GLU A 368 18.29 -20.76 -11.55
CA GLU A 368 18.70 -19.37 -11.67
C GLU A 368 18.39 -18.63 -10.36
N SER A 369 19.32 -17.84 -9.85
CA SER A 369 19.16 -17.02 -8.64
C SER A 369 19.55 -15.59 -8.91
N LEU A 370 18.68 -14.65 -8.52
CA LEU A 370 18.86 -13.21 -8.70
C LEU A 370 18.71 -12.49 -7.37
N ALA A 371 19.64 -11.60 -7.05
CA ALA A 371 19.54 -10.69 -5.91
C ALA A 371 19.89 -9.26 -6.34
N VAL A 372 18.94 -8.34 -6.16
CA VAL A 372 19.07 -6.94 -6.52
C VAL A 372 18.68 -6.08 -5.34
N ALA A 373 19.53 -5.14 -4.98
CA ALA A 373 19.27 -4.16 -3.93
C ALA A 373 20.24 -2.98 -4.05
N GLN A 374 20.04 -1.92 -3.28
CA GLN A 374 21.05 -0.86 -3.19
C GLN A 374 22.41 -1.41 -2.71
N SER A 375 22.37 -2.35 -1.76
CA SER A 375 23.53 -3.06 -1.20
C SER A 375 23.11 -4.48 -0.83
N ILE A 376 24.04 -5.43 -0.96
CA ILE A 376 23.85 -6.86 -0.68
C ILE A 376 24.95 -7.29 0.28
N ASP A 377 24.53 -7.85 1.42
CA ASP A 377 25.40 -8.40 2.44
C ASP A 377 25.00 -9.86 2.74
N GLY A 378 26.00 -10.75 2.77
CA GLY A 378 25.81 -12.18 3.03
C GLY A 378 26.07 -12.58 4.48
N ALA A 379 26.62 -11.69 5.30
CA ALA A 379 27.24 -12.00 6.59
C ALA A 379 26.28 -11.79 7.78
N PHE A 380 25.03 -12.24 7.64
CA PHE A 380 24.04 -12.24 8.72
C PHE A 380 22.96 -13.30 8.50
N ASP A 381 22.40 -13.82 9.59
CA ASP A 381 21.27 -14.74 9.56
C ASP A 381 19.98 -14.07 9.08
N VAL A 382 19.20 -14.81 8.31
CA VAL A 382 17.86 -14.42 7.86
C VAL A 382 16.85 -15.48 8.33
N PRO A 383 15.58 -15.11 8.57
CA PRO A 383 14.60 -16.11 8.94
C PRO A 383 14.33 -17.12 7.82
N GLU A 384 14.02 -18.36 8.20
CA GLU A 384 13.79 -19.46 7.25
C GLU A 384 12.40 -19.42 6.60
N ASP A 385 11.41 -18.84 7.28
CA ASP A 385 10.01 -18.77 6.81
C ASP A 385 9.32 -17.49 7.31
N LEU A 386 8.19 -17.15 6.68
CA LEU A 386 7.40 -15.94 6.91
C LEU A 386 6.58 -16.00 8.22
N GLY A 387 6.15 -14.84 8.69
CA GLY A 387 5.16 -14.68 9.77
C GLY A 387 5.75 -15.00 11.15
N GLY A 388 5.09 -15.87 11.91
CA GLY A 388 5.52 -16.21 13.27
C GLY A 388 6.92 -16.85 13.35
N ALA A 389 7.37 -17.48 12.26
CA ALA A 389 8.73 -18.03 12.16
C ALA A 389 9.79 -16.93 12.00
N ALA A 390 9.44 -15.79 11.39
CA ALA A 390 10.33 -14.64 11.20
C ALA A 390 10.49 -13.74 12.45
N ARG A 391 9.85 -14.11 13.56
CA ARG A 391 9.65 -13.25 14.73
C ARG A 391 9.99 -14.01 16.02
N LEU A 392 10.16 -13.29 17.12
CA LEU A 392 10.26 -13.92 18.44
C LEU A 392 9.00 -14.76 18.74
N PRO A 393 9.15 -15.91 19.44
CA PRO A 393 10.37 -16.48 20.00
C PRO A 393 11.25 -17.26 19.01
N THR A 394 10.81 -17.47 17.78
CA THR A 394 11.47 -18.38 16.82
C THR A 394 12.77 -17.78 16.28
N PHE A 395 12.71 -16.53 15.80
CA PHE A 395 13.84 -15.82 15.25
C PHE A 395 14.20 -14.60 16.12
N PRO A 396 15.50 -14.35 16.38
CA PRO A 396 16.67 -15.15 16.01
C PRO A 396 16.76 -16.47 16.80
N PRO A 397 17.33 -17.56 16.27
CA PRO A 397 17.32 -18.86 16.94
C PRO A 397 18.09 -18.86 18.27
N PHE A 398 17.77 -19.81 19.17
CA PHE A 398 18.50 -20.05 20.42
C PHE A 398 18.53 -21.53 20.77
N ALA A 399 19.74 -22.09 20.84
CA ALA A 399 19.98 -23.46 21.27
C ALA A 399 20.18 -23.50 22.79
N GLY A 400 19.09 -23.59 23.56
CA GLY A 400 19.13 -23.71 25.02
C GLY A 400 17.78 -23.54 25.69
N THR A 401 17.74 -23.69 27.02
CA THR A 401 16.55 -23.38 27.82
C THR A 401 16.50 -21.88 28.08
N ALA A 402 15.52 -21.19 27.52
CA ALA A 402 15.35 -19.76 27.74
C ALA A 402 14.99 -19.48 29.19
N SER A 403 15.59 -18.44 29.76
CA SER A 403 15.23 -17.96 31.09
C SER A 403 13.78 -17.48 31.10
N THR A 404 13.08 -17.75 32.20
CA THR A 404 11.73 -17.23 32.48
C THR A 404 11.74 -16.25 33.66
N ALA A 405 12.92 -15.89 34.17
CA ALA A 405 13.03 -14.95 35.28
C ALA A 405 12.55 -13.55 34.85
N PRO A 406 11.80 -12.84 35.72
CA PRO A 406 11.28 -11.53 35.39
C PRO A 406 12.40 -10.49 35.25
N LEU A 407 12.24 -9.57 34.30
CA LEU A 407 13.15 -8.44 34.12
C LEU A 407 12.97 -7.41 35.25
N THR A 408 13.76 -7.50 36.31
CA THR A 408 13.71 -6.58 37.46
C THR A 408 14.50 -5.29 37.22
N VAL A 409 14.23 -4.23 38.00
CA VAL A 409 15.04 -2.99 37.98
C VAL A 409 16.47 -3.26 38.43
N ALA A 410 16.65 -4.22 39.35
CA ALA A 410 17.94 -4.57 39.93
C ALA A 410 18.92 -5.19 38.92
N LEU A 411 18.44 -5.75 37.80
CA LEU A 411 19.28 -6.34 36.76
C LEU A 411 20.39 -5.39 36.31
N LYS A 412 20.11 -4.08 36.18
CA LYS A 412 21.12 -3.10 35.75
C LYS A 412 22.38 -3.13 36.63
N ALA A 413 22.23 -3.30 37.94
CA ALA A 413 23.35 -3.29 38.87
C ALA A 413 24.22 -4.54 38.77
N SER A 414 23.64 -5.68 38.35
CA SER A 414 24.36 -6.95 38.20
C SER A 414 25.05 -7.11 36.83
N LEU A 415 24.84 -6.19 35.88
CA LEU A 415 25.39 -6.34 34.53
C LEU A 415 26.92 -6.21 34.46
N ALA A 416 27.52 -5.46 35.40
CA ALA A 416 28.97 -5.19 35.48
C ALA A 416 29.64 -4.98 34.10
N PRO A 417 29.24 -3.93 33.34
CA PRO A 417 29.69 -3.74 31.96
C PRO A 417 31.18 -3.39 31.88
N SER A 418 31.88 -3.95 30.90
CA SER A 418 33.26 -3.57 30.53
C SER A 418 33.35 -3.19 29.05
N ALA A 419 34.26 -2.27 28.71
CA ALA A 419 34.43 -1.78 27.35
C ALA A 419 35.92 -1.59 26.99
N GLN A 420 36.29 -1.94 25.76
CA GLN A 420 37.67 -1.82 25.24
C GLN A 420 37.62 -1.34 23.78
N TYR A 421 38.62 -0.56 23.35
CA TYR A 421 38.78 -0.23 21.93
C TYR A 421 39.13 -1.48 21.14
N PHE A 422 38.54 -1.64 19.96
CA PHE A 422 38.90 -2.71 19.04
C PHE A 422 40.09 -2.26 18.18
N ASP A 423 41.14 -3.07 18.20
CA ASP A 423 42.34 -2.91 17.38
C ASP A 423 42.39 -4.06 16.37
N ASP A 424 42.09 -3.77 15.10
CA ASP A 424 42.09 -4.78 14.04
C ASP A 424 43.51 -5.16 13.57
N GLY A 425 44.54 -4.52 14.13
CA GLY A 425 45.95 -4.75 13.80
C GLY A 425 46.43 -4.04 12.53
N ASP A 426 45.56 -3.28 11.84
CA ASP A 426 45.93 -2.47 10.69
C ASP A 426 46.28 -1.04 11.14
N PRO A 427 47.54 -0.57 11.00
CA PRO A 427 47.91 0.79 11.37
C PRO A 427 47.26 1.88 10.51
N ALA A 428 46.59 1.52 9.40
CA ALA A 428 45.87 2.46 8.55
C ALA A 428 44.41 2.72 9.02
N THR A 429 43.90 1.94 9.99
CA THR A 429 42.53 2.12 10.51
C THR A 429 42.54 3.00 11.75
N ASP A 430 41.47 3.79 11.93
CA ASP A 430 41.34 4.71 13.05
C ASP A 430 41.01 4.00 14.39
N ASN A 431 40.79 2.68 14.39
CA ASN A 431 40.51 1.83 15.57
C ASN A 431 39.48 2.43 16.56
N THR A 432 38.42 3.04 16.01
CA THR A 432 37.38 3.77 16.77
C THR A 432 36.28 2.89 17.35
N ASP A 433 36.22 1.62 16.96
CA ASP A 433 35.17 0.70 17.36
C ASP A 433 35.40 0.22 18.79
N VAL A 434 34.33 -0.20 19.47
CA VAL A 434 34.39 -0.56 20.89
C VAL A 434 33.71 -1.90 21.14
N ILE A 435 34.43 -2.80 21.79
CA ILE A 435 33.90 -4.08 22.27
C ILE A 435 33.29 -3.87 23.65
N LEU A 436 31.98 -4.09 23.78
CA LEU A 436 31.22 -4.01 25.02
C LEU A 436 30.87 -5.43 25.51
N THR A 437 31.23 -5.74 26.76
CA THR A 437 30.82 -6.99 27.42
C THR A 437 29.80 -6.71 28.52
N LEU A 438 28.71 -7.46 28.52
CA LEU A 438 27.62 -7.41 29.49
C LEU A 438 27.45 -8.79 30.15
N ASN A 439 27.37 -8.83 31.47
CA ASN A 439 27.28 -10.08 32.25
C ASN A 439 25.90 -10.23 32.91
N GLY A 440 25.58 -11.43 33.39
CA GLY A 440 24.38 -11.68 34.21
C GLY A 440 23.06 -11.45 33.48
N LEU A 441 23.04 -11.49 32.15
CA LEU A 441 21.84 -11.35 31.33
C LEU A 441 21.04 -12.65 31.31
N PRO A 442 19.69 -12.61 31.18
CA PRO A 442 18.87 -13.81 31.08
C PRO A 442 19.19 -14.60 29.80
N ALA A 443 19.56 -15.88 29.94
CA ALA A 443 19.84 -16.76 28.81
C ALA A 443 18.67 -16.81 27.81
N GLY A 444 18.98 -16.72 26.53
CA GLY A 444 18.02 -16.74 25.43
C GLY A 444 17.28 -15.42 25.20
N ALA A 445 17.42 -14.40 26.06
CA ALA A 445 16.86 -13.08 25.79
C ALA A 445 17.53 -12.42 24.58
N TRP A 446 16.78 -11.58 23.88
CA TRP A 446 17.36 -10.64 22.91
C TRP A 446 17.75 -9.36 23.63
N VAL A 447 18.91 -8.82 23.27
CA VAL A 447 19.43 -7.57 23.83
C VAL A 447 19.80 -6.62 22.71
N ARG A 448 19.35 -5.36 22.82
CA ARG A 448 19.76 -4.26 21.94
C ARG A 448 20.38 -3.13 22.77
N VAL A 449 21.63 -2.79 22.45
CA VAL A 449 22.37 -1.68 23.07
C VAL A 449 22.30 -0.48 22.14
N TYR A 450 22.07 0.70 22.72
CA TYR A 450 22.12 2.00 22.06
C TYR A 450 23.15 2.88 22.77
N HIS A 451 24.31 3.12 22.17
CA HIS A 451 25.28 4.08 22.72
C HIS A 451 24.69 5.49 22.67
N ARG A 452 25.11 6.39 23.58
CA ARG A 452 24.70 7.79 23.56
C ARG A 452 25.69 8.60 22.76
N LYS A 453 25.18 9.39 21.82
CA LYS A 453 25.95 10.34 21.01
C LYS A 453 25.42 11.76 21.19
N PHE A 454 26.27 12.76 21.04
CA PHE A 454 25.83 14.14 20.91
C PHE A 454 25.38 14.40 19.48
N ILE A 455 24.20 15.01 19.32
CA ILE A 455 23.72 15.49 18.01
C ILE A 455 24.01 17.00 17.87
N GLU A 456 23.72 17.55 16.69
CA GLU A 456 24.07 18.93 16.30
C GLU A 456 23.60 20.02 17.28
N ASP A 457 22.50 19.80 18.01
CA ASP A 457 21.98 20.72 19.03
C ASP A 457 22.60 20.51 20.43
N ALA A 458 23.71 19.78 20.50
CA ALA A 458 24.44 19.38 21.71
C ALA A 458 23.62 18.57 22.73
N ARG A 459 22.52 17.93 22.32
CA ARG A 459 21.76 17.00 23.17
C ARG A 459 22.27 15.57 23.01
N GLU A 460 22.13 14.78 24.08
CA GLU A 460 22.34 13.34 24.00
C GLU A 460 21.18 12.68 23.21
N ALA A 461 21.52 11.88 22.21
CA ALA A 461 20.61 11.01 21.49
C ALA A 461 21.11 9.58 21.48
N ARG A 462 20.22 8.63 21.18
CA ARG A 462 20.59 7.22 20.99
C ARG A 462 21.23 7.04 19.62
N GLY A 463 22.45 6.52 19.59
CA GLY A 463 23.16 6.08 18.40
C GLY A 463 22.80 4.66 17.97
N ASP A 464 23.42 4.18 16.90
CA ASP A 464 22.95 3.01 16.14
C ASP A 464 23.15 1.67 16.85
N GLY A 465 24.19 1.60 17.69
CA GLY A 465 24.39 0.50 18.62
C GLY A 465 24.53 -0.89 17.96
N ALA A 466 24.33 -1.93 18.76
CA ALA A 466 24.42 -3.33 18.34
C ALA A 466 23.44 -4.21 19.13
N GLY A 467 23.03 -5.34 18.56
CA GLY A 467 22.13 -6.30 19.20
C GLY A 467 22.65 -7.72 19.23
N GLY A 468 22.08 -8.60 20.04
CA GLY A 468 22.40 -10.03 20.03
C GLY A 468 21.57 -10.90 20.97
N VAL A 469 21.60 -12.21 20.72
CA VAL A 469 20.97 -13.22 21.60
C VAL A 469 21.91 -13.53 22.75
N VAL A 470 21.40 -13.49 23.98
CA VAL A 470 22.16 -13.83 25.18
C VAL A 470 22.45 -15.34 25.21
N PRO A 471 23.72 -15.76 25.23
CA PRO A 471 24.08 -17.18 25.33
C PRO A 471 23.66 -17.79 26.67
N ALA A 472 23.75 -19.13 26.77
CA ALA A 472 23.47 -19.84 28.03
C ALA A 472 24.38 -19.42 29.20
N SER A 473 25.55 -18.86 28.92
CA SER A 473 26.46 -18.29 29.92
C SER A 473 25.94 -17.02 30.61
N GLY A 474 24.97 -16.33 30.00
CA GLY A 474 24.49 -15.03 30.47
C GLY A 474 25.45 -13.86 30.18
N THR A 475 26.53 -14.09 29.44
CA THR A 475 27.48 -13.05 29.01
C THR A 475 27.33 -12.75 27.52
N LEU A 476 27.09 -11.50 27.19
CA LEU A 476 26.95 -11.01 25.81
C LEU A 476 28.09 -10.04 25.48
N ILE A 477 28.74 -10.23 24.34
CA ILE A 477 29.83 -9.38 23.83
C ILE A 477 29.34 -8.77 22.51
N LEU A 478 29.47 -7.45 22.36
CA LEU A 478 28.98 -6.70 21.21
C LEU A 478 30.04 -5.75 20.67
N ASN A 479 30.17 -5.67 19.34
CA ASN A 479 30.98 -4.66 18.67
C ASN A 479 30.12 -3.43 18.34
N LEU A 480 30.44 -2.29 18.94
CA LEU A 480 29.81 -1.00 18.68
C LEU A 480 30.69 -0.21 17.70
N ARG A 481 30.15 0.10 16.51
CA ARG A 481 30.83 0.91 15.51
C ARG A 481 30.84 2.38 15.89
N ASP A 482 32.03 2.97 15.96
CA ASP A 482 32.32 4.37 16.32
C ASP A 482 31.32 5.01 17.34
N PRO A 483 31.17 4.44 18.56
CA PRO A 483 30.12 4.85 19.49
C PRO A 483 30.36 6.22 20.13
N LEU A 484 31.57 6.76 19.99
CA LEU A 484 31.96 8.09 20.47
C LEU A 484 31.89 9.14 19.36
N GLY A 485 31.56 8.76 18.11
CA GLY A 485 31.44 9.68 16.98
C GLY A 485 32.75 10.36 16.61
N LEU A 486 33.86 9.64 16.69
CA LEU A 486 35.20 10.17 16.44
C LEU A 486 35.48 10.31 14.95
N ARG A 487 34.83 9.52 14.08
CA ARG A 487 35.03 9.58 12.63
C ARG A 487 34.35 10.83 12.07
N ILE A 488 35.15 11.72 11.51
CA ILE A 488 34.69 12.95 10.86
C ILE A 488 34.79 12.79 9.34
N PRO A 489 33.68 12.92 8.58
CA PRO A 489 33.71 12.85 7.13
C PRO A 489 34.68 13.89 6.51
N GLY A 490 35.60 13.43 5.65
CA GLY A 490 36.58 14.26 4.94
C GLY A 490 37.98 14.31 5.58
N ARG A 491 38.15 13.70 6.76
CA ARG A 491 39.48 13.45 7.34
C ARG A 491 40.08 12.16 6.77
N ALA A 492 41.40 12.12 6.59
CA ALA A 492 42.10 10.90 6.16
C ALA A 492 41.98 9.80 7.22
N GLU A 493 41.81 8.54 6.80
CA GLU A 493 41.87 7.36 7.68
C GLU A 493 43.28 7.21 8.28
N GLY A 494 43.36 6.71 9.50
CA GLY A 494 44.59 6.59 10.29
C GLY A 494 45.04 7.90 10.97
N ALA A 495 44.22 8.97 10.89
CA ALA A 495 44.53 10.27 11.46
C ALA A 495 43.83 10.55 12.80
N ILE A 496 43.02 9.62 13.30
CA ILE A 496 42.26 9.76 14.55
C ILE A 496 43.02 9.08 15.70
N THR A 497 43.29 9.84 16.77
CA THR A 497 43.76 9.28 18.03
C THR A 497 42.56 9.09 18.96
N VAL A 498 42.31 7.86 19.37
CA VAL A 498 41.23 7.55 20.31
C VAL A 498 41.52 8.10 21.72
N PRO A 499 40.53 8.68 22.43
CA PRO A 499 40.73 9.22 23.77
C PRO A 499 40.89 8.11 24.83
N SER A 500 41.84 8.26 25.75
CA SER A 500 42.02 7.34 26.88
C SER A 500 42.46 8.11 28.16
N PRO A 501 41.71 8.05 29.28
CA PRO A 501 40.46 7.30 29.46
C PRO A 501 39.27 7.97 28.76
N ALA A 502 38.30 7.16 28.33
CA ALA A 502 37.00 7.63 27.84
C ALA A 502 35.84 6.90 28.55
N THR A 503 34.64 7.47 28.53
CA THR A 503 33.45 6.83 29.12
C THR A 503 32.42 6.51 28.05
N LEU A 504 32.13 5.23 27.87
CA LEU A 504 31.01 4.78 27.04
C LEU A 504 29.72 4.84 27.86
N ARG A 505 28.73 5.60 27.38
CA ARG A 505 27.36 5.58 27.92
C ARG A 505 26.42 4.89 26.96
N CYS A 506 25.55 4.03 27.46
CA CYS A 506 24.54 3.36 26.64
C CYS A 506 23.20 3.17 27.38
N ASP A 507 22.16 3.02 26.58
CA ASP A 507 20.87 2.48 27.00
C ASP A 507 20.72 1.07 26.43
N LEU A 508 20.00 0.21 27.14
CA LEU A 508 19.85 -1.22 26.84
C LEU A 508 18.35 -1.56 26.78
N CYS A 509 17.91 -2.27 25.75
CA CYS A 509 16.63 -2.95 25.73
C CYS A 509 16.87 -4.45 25.88
N VAL A 510 16.24 -5.09 26.86
CA VAL A 510 16.25 -6.55 27.04
C VAL A 510 14.85 -7.07 26.76
N THR A 511 14.72 -8.03 25.86
CA THR A 511 13.45 -8.63 25.44
C THR A 511 13.53 -10.14 25.60
N MET A 512 12.69 -10.68 26.47
CA MET A 512 12.58 -12.11 26.74
C MET A 512 11.88 -12.83 25.59
N ARG A 513 12.00 -14.16 25.55
CA ARG A 513 11.38 -14.99 24.50
C ARG A 513 9.86 -14.95 24.51
N ASP A 514 9.24 -14.68 25.66
CA ASP A 514 7.78 -14.49 25.78
C ASP A 514 7.30 -13.11 25.31
N GLY A 515 8.21 -12.23 24.86
CA GLY A 515 7.94 -10.86 24.43
C GLY A 515 8.00 -9.82 25.56
N THR A 516 8.18 -10.24 26.81
CA THR A 516 8.34 -9.30 27.94
C THR A 516 9.64 -8.52 27.76
N SER A 517 9.57 -7.19 27.82
CA SER A 517 10.75 -6.34 27.59
C SER A 517 10.94 -5.29 28.69
N ARG A 518 12.19 -4.81 28.84
CA ARG A 518 12.52 -3.69 29.73
C ARG A 518 13.70 -2.88 29.18
N ILE A 519 13.58 -1.56 29.29
CA ILE A 519 14.65 -0.62 28.95
C ILE A 519 15.41 -0.24 30.23
N TYR A 520 16.74 -0.36 30.18
CA TYR A 520 17.68 0.06 31.21
C TYR A 520 18.53 1.22 30.65
N GLY A 521 18.30 2.43 31.15
CA GLY A 521 19.02 3.61 30.70
C GLY A 521 20.31 3.87 31.48
N ASN A 522 21.24 4.60 30.87
CA ASN A 522 22.45 5.14 31.50
C ASN A 522 23.36 4.06 32.13
N LEU A 523 23.65 3.00 31.37
CA LEU A 523 24.79 2.13 31.65
C LEU A 523 26.08 2.88 31.29
N SER A 524 27.14 2.63 32.04
CA SER A 524 28.42 3.32 31.87
C SER A 524 29.56 2.31 32.01
N ALA A 525 30.52 2.35 31.09
CA ALA A 525 31.76 1.58 31.14
C ALA A 525 32.95 2.49 30.83
N GLN A 526 34.08 2.25 31.50
CA GLN A 526 35.32 2.99 31.26
C GLN A 526 36.14 2.31 30.15
N LEU A 527 36.62 3.11 29.21
CA LEU A 527 37.53 2.73 28.13
C LEU A 527 38.96 3.11 28.56
N THR A 528 39.77 2.09 28.88
CA THR A 528 41.14 2.28 29.39
C THR A 528 42.19 1.42 28.65
N SER A 529 41.74 0.51 27.78
CA SER A 529 42.59 -0.43 27.04
C SER A 529 42.00 -0.76 25.68
N SER A 530 42.82 -1.38 24.83
CA SER A 530 42.43 -1.95 23.54
C SER A 530 42.46 -3.48 23.59
N THR A 531 41.74 -4.11 22.67
CA THR A 531 41.70 -5.56 22.46
C THR A 531 41.77 -5.86 20.97
N THR A 532 42.48 -6.93 20.60
CA THR A 532 42.47 -7.48 19.23
C THR A 532 41.41 -8.56 19.05
N THR A 533 40.67 -8.90 20.11
CA THR A 533 39.57 -9.87 20.06
C THR A 533 38.27 -9.13 19.75
N ASP A 534 37.70 -9.38 18.58
CA ASP A 534 36.38 -8.87 18.20
C ASP A 534 35.26 -9.59 18.97
N ALA A 535 34.08 -9.00 19.00
CA ALA A 535 32.88 -9.68 19.43
C ALA A 535 32.66 -10.94 18.57
N PRO A 536 32.13 -12.04 19.15
CA PRO A 536 31.64 -13.14 18.34
C PRO A 536 30.72 -12.59 17.26
N SER A 537 30.94 -12.98 16.01
CA SER A 537 29.99 -12.58 14.96
C SER A 537 28.60 -13.02 15.40
N LEU A 538 27.59 -12.21 15.08
CA LEU A 538 26.21 -12.56 15.39
C LEU A 538 25.74 -13.88 14.77
N GLY A 539 26.60 -14.54 14.00
CA GLY A 539 26.34 -15.80 13.36
C GLY A 539 25.49 -15.59 12.11
N GLY A 540 25.79 -16.38 11.09
CA GLY A 540 24.91 -16.54 9.96
C GLY A 540 25.49 -16.22 8.61
N THR A 541 25.09 -17.03 7.64
CA THR A 541 25.28 -16.77 6.22
C THR A 541 23.93 -16.85 5.56
N ASN A 542 23.64 -15.92 4.65
CA ASN A 542 22.44 -15.98 3.83
C ASN A 542 22.78 -16.25 2.37
N LEU A 543 21.74 -16.54 1.58
CA LEU A 543 21.88 -16.92 0.17
C LEU A 543 22.03 -15.73 -0.79
N PHE A 544 21.87 -14.48 -0.33
CA PHE A 544 21.81 -13.32 -1.22
C PHE A 544 23.16 -13.06 -1.91
N SER A 545 24.25 -13.12 -1.15
CA SER A 545 25.60 -12.96 -1.71
C SER A 545 26.04 -14.15 -2.55
N ALA A 546 25.39 -15.30 -2.41
CA ALA A 546 25.64 -16.51 -3.20
C ALA A 546 24.76 -16.59 -4.47
N ALA A 547 23.84 -15.65 -4.70
CA ALA A 547 23.03 -15.62 -5.91
C ALA A 547 23.90 -15.49 -7.17
N ASN A 548 23.56 -16.24 -8.21
CA ASN A 548 24.30 -16.31 -9.47
C ASN A 548 24.37 -14.95 -10.16
N LEU A 549 23.26 -14.20 -10.12
CA LEU A 549 23.10 -12.91 -10.75
C LEU A 549 22.84 -11.86 -9.67
N ARG A 550 23.72 -10.86 -9.59
CA ARG A 550 23.63 -9.82 -8.56
C ARG A 550 23.73 -8.43 -9.19
N GLY A 551 22.82 -7.54 -8.79
CA GLY A 551 22.80 -6.14 -9.21
C GLY A 551 22.75 -5.19 -8.01
N VAL A 552 23.70 -4.26 -7.94
CA VAL A 552 23.77 -3.20 -6.92
C VAL A 552 23.59 -1.81 -7.54
N SER A 553 23.32 -0.82 -6.70
CA SER A 553 23.43 0.59 -7.10
C SER A 553 24.01 1.41 -5.96
N ASN A 554 25.30 1.66 -6.01
CA ASN A 554 25.96 2.50 -5.03
C ASN A 554 25.66 3.98 -5.31
N ALA A 555 24.55 4.51 -4.79
CA ALA A 555 24.21 5.94 -4.87
C ALA A 555 25.12 6.83 -3.97
N GLY A 556 26.44 6.59 -3.99
CA GLY A 556 27.44 7.31 -3.21
C GLY A 556 27.43 8.82 -3.49
N VAL A 557 26.91 9.24 -4.65
CA VAL A 557 26.67 10.63 -5.07
C VAL A 557 25.47 11.30 -4.35
N LEU A 558 24.77 10.60 -3.46
CA LEU A 558 23.86 11.19 -2.48
C LEU A 558 24.32 10.88 -1.04
N GLY A 559 25.57 10.41 -0.87
CA GLY A 559 26.03 9.81 0.38
C GLY A 559 25.30 8.52 0.75
N LEU A 560 24.71 7.81 -0.24
CA LEU A 560 23.93 6.59 -0.05
C LEU A 560 24.65 5.38 -0.63
N GLY A 561 25.38 4.62 0.21
CA GLY A 561 26.07 3.39 -0.20
C GLY A 561 27.58 3.46 0.06
N THR A 562 28.32 2.42 -0.33
CA THR A 562 29.78 2.33 -0.16
C THR A 562 30.52 2.94 -1.36
N ARG A 563 31.67 3.58 -1.13
CA ARG A 563 32.58 3.96 -2.22
C ARG A 563 33.09 2.70 -2.92
N GLY A 564 33.28 2.77 -4.24
CA GLY A 564 33.77 1.63 -5.03
C GLY A 564 35.09 1.08 -4.47
N GLY A 565 35.22 -0.24 -4.44
CA GLY A 565 36.42 -0.93 -3.97
C GLY A 565 37.62 -0.75 -4.90
N THR A 566 38.77 -1.29 -4.48
CA THR A 566 40.00 -1.29 -5.26
C THR A 566 39.79 -1.96 -6.61
N LEU A 567 40.26 -1.32 -7.69
CA LEU A 567 40.17 -1.90 -9.03
C LEU A 567 40.90 -3.25 -9.09
N PRO A 568 40.33 -4.27 -9.74
CA PRO A 568 41.01 -5.53 -9.99
C PRO A 568 42.39 -5.33 -10.61
N SER A 569 43.35 -6.18 -10.26
CA SER A 569 44.70 -6.13 -10.84
C SER A 569 44.73 -6.60 -12.31
N ASP A 570 43.71 -7.34 -12.75
CA ASP A 570 43.53 -7.72 -14.14
C ASP A 570 42.92 -6.56 -14.95
N ALA A 571 43.55 -6.19 -16.06
CA ALA A 571 43.17 -5.00 -16.84
C ALA A 571 41.76 -5.11 -17.45
N LEU A 572 41.31 -6.31 -17.84
CA LEU A 572 39.97 -6.50 -18.38
C LEU A 572 38.92 -6.41 -17.28
N GLN A 573 39.16 -7.04 -16.14
CA GLN A 573 38.29 -6.92 -14.96
C GLN A 573 38.29 -5.50 -14.39
N ALA A 574 39.39 -4.77 -14.48
CA ALA A 574 39.47 -3.35 -14.12
C ALA A 574 38.61 -2.49 -15.06
N ILE A 575 38.66 -2.72 -16.37
CA ILE A 575 37.82 -2.02 -17.35
C ILE A 575 36.33 -2.31 -17.10
N LEU A 576 35.97 -3.59 -16.89
CA LEU A 576 34.58 -3.97 -16.57
C LEU A 576 34.10 -3.38 -15.24
N ALA A 577 34.96 -3.33 -14.22
CA ALA A 577 34.65 -2.68 -12.95
C ALA A 577 34.46 -1.17 -13.11
N LEU A 578 35.27 -0.51 -13.96
CA LEU A 578 35.15 0.92 -14.27
C LEU A 578 33.85 1.26 -15.03
N THR A 579 33.34 0.34 -15.85
CA THR A 579 32.05 0.50 -16.55
C THR A 579 30.85 0.01 -15.73
N GLY A 580 31.05 -0.45 -14.50
CA GLY A 580 29.98 -0.97 -13.64
C GLY A 580 29.48 -2.37 -14.01
N GLU A 581 30.13 -3.04 -14.97
CA GLU A 581 29.77 -4.38 -15.49
C GLU A 581 30.48 -5.52 -14.74
N GLY A 582 30.99 -5.24 -13.53
CA GLY A 582 31.56 -6.24 -12.62
C GLY A 582 30.52 -7.21 -12.03
N THR A 583 30.95 -8.07 -11.10
CA THR A 583 30.07 -8.97 -10.34
C THR A 583 30.23 -8.72 -8.83
N PRO A 584 29.23 -8.13 -8.15
CA PRO A 584 27.92 -7.71 -8.65
C PRO A 584 27.97 -6.53 -9.63
N ARG A 585 26.99 -6.44 -10.53
CA ARG A 585 26.88 -5.32 -11.50
C ARG A 585 26.48 -4.04 -10.75
N ASP A 586 27.25 -2.96 -10.85
CA ASP A 586 26.85 -1.62 -10.39
C ASP A 586 26.08 -0.94 -11.51
N ALA A 587 24.79 -1.21 -11.58
CA ALA A 587 24.03 -0.92 -12.78
C ALA A 587 23.73 0.57 -12.95
N SER A 588 23.72 1.01 -14.21
CA SER A 588 23.75 2.42 -14.64
C SER A 588 22.78 3.36 -13.88
N ARG A 589 23.25 4.60 -13.68
CA ARG A 589 22.56 5.69 -13.00
C ARG A 589 23.00 7.06 -13.55
N LEU A 590 22.10 8.03 -13.50
CA LEU A 590 22.43 9.44 -13.72
C LEU A 590 23.07 10.06 -12.46
N PRO A 591 23.81 11.17 -12.56
CA PRO A 591 24.28 11.91 -11.39
C PRO A 591 23.13 12.22 -10.44
N THR A 592 23.37 12.14 -9.13
CA THR A 592 22.38 12.32 -8.05
C THR A 592 21.17 11.38 -8.07
N MET A 593 21.11 10.39 -8.97
CA MET A 593 20.03 9.41 -9.04
C MET A 593 20.16 8.32 -7.98
N ALA A 594 19.05 8.03 -7.30
CA ALA A 594 18.93 6.89 -6.39
C ALA A 594 18.23 5.72 -7.09
N ARG A 595 18.62 4.50 -6.71
CA ARG A 595 17.95 3.26 -7.11
C ARG A 595 17.74 2.42 -5.86
N ARG A 596 16.49 2.12 -5.54
CA ARG A 596 16.07 1.56 -4.25
C ARG A 596 15.33 0.25 -4.39
N GLU A 597 15.31 -0.31 -5.58
CA GLU A 597 14.61 -1.56 -5.84
C GLU A 597 15.28 -2.69 -5.04
N LEU A 598 14.50 -3.43 -4.25
CA LEU A 598 14.90 -4.68 -3.63
C LEU A 598 14.10 -5.80 -4.30
N MET A 599 14.79 -6.68 -5.02
CA MET A 599 14.17 -7.83 -5.68
C MET A 599 15.06 -9.05 -5.48
N VAL A 600 14.48 -10.15 -5.00
CA VAL A 600 15.15 -11.45 -4.97
C VAL A 600 14.24 -12.45 -5.67
N ALA A 601 14.80 -13.22 -6.60
CA ALA A 601 14.03 -14.22 -7.34
C ALA A 601 14.85 -15.48 -7.58
N GLY A 602 14.18 -16.63 -7.59
CA GLY A 602 14.78 -17.91 -7.93
C GLY A 602 13.87 -18.78 -8.77
N LEU A 603 14.49 -19.48 -9.73
CA LEU A 603 13.84 -20.46 -10.59
C LEU A 603 13.98 -21.86 -9.98
N GLY A 604 12.86 -22.46 -9.61
CA GLY A 604 12.79 -23.85 -9.16
C GLY A 604 12.86 -24.85 -10.31
N THR A 605 12.20 -25.99 -10.14
CA THR A 605 12.06 -27.02 -11.19
C THR A 605 11.07 -26.57 -12.27
N GLY A 606 11.37 -26.81 -13.54
CA GLY A 606 10.50 -26.38 -14.64
C GLY A 606 10.52 -24.85 -14.84
N THR A 607 9.35 -24.21 -14.80
CA THR A 607 9.14 -22.75 -14.96
C THR A 607 8.63 -22.07 -13.68
N THR A 608 8.72 -22.73 -12.52
CA THR A 608 8.17 -22.19 -11.27
C THR A 608 9.11 -21.15 -10.64
N TRP A 609 8.74 -19.87 -10.75
CA TRP A 609 9.48 -18.78 -10.12
C TRP A 609 8.96 -18.48 -8.71
N LYS A 610 9.87 -18.12 -7.82
CA LYS A 610 9.57 -17.47 -6.53
C LYS A 610 10.25 -16.11 -6.51
N ALA A 611 9.57 -15.10 -5.98
CA ALA A 611 10.15 -13.77 -5.92
C ALA A 611 9.61 -12.93 -4.75
N VAL A 612 10.45 -12.01 -4.27
CA VAL A 612 10.07 -10.92 -3.37
C VAL A 612 10.40 -9.58 -4.03
N LEU A 613 9.52 -8.60 -3.84
CA LEU A 613 9.74 -7.21 -4.24
C LEU A 613 9.48 -6.27 -3.05
N ALA A 614 10.41 -5.35 -2.81
CA ALA A 614 10.32 -4.29 -1.81
C ALA A 614 11.17 -3.08 -2.24
N GLY A 615 11.20 -2.03 -1.42
CA GLY A 615 12.22 -0.98 -1.50
C GLY A 615 13.24 -1.10 -0.36
N GLY A 616 14.54 -0.94 -0.63
CA GLY A 616 15.58 -0.89 0.41
C GLY A 616 16.86 -1.66 0.10
N ARG A 617 17.46 -2.26 1.14
CA ARG A 617 18.75 -2.96 1.08
C ARG A 617 18.64 -4.42 1.52
N LEU A 618 19.52 -5.28 1.02
CA LEU A 618 19.69 -6.66 1.49
C LEU A 618 20.84 -6.72 2.49
N THR A 619 20.68 -6.02 3.61
CA THR A 619 21.66 -5.94 4.69
C THR A 619 20.98 -6.17 6.04
N GLY A 620 21.77 -6.39 7.10
CA GLY A 620 21.24 -6.62 8.44
C GLY A 620 20.34 -5.49 8.98
N GLU A 621 20.43 -4.26 8.44
CA GLU A 621 19.55 -3.14 8.85
C GLU A 621 18.07 -3.38 8.49
N THR A 622 17.80 -4.29 7.54
CA THR A 622 16.45 -4.66 7.13
C THR A 622 15.77 -5.55 8.18
N LEU A 623 16.53 -6.23 9.06
CA LEU A 623 15.96 -6.92 10.22
C LEU A 623 15.39 -5.89 11.20
N SER A 624 14.07 -5.73 11.19
CA SER A 624 13.38 -4.57 11.74
C SER A 624 12.01 -4.87 12.35
N PHE A 625 11.71 -6.13 12.64
CA PHE A 625 10.47 -6.48 13.32
C PHE A 625 10.44 -5.96 14.77
N ASP A 626 9.34 -5.31 15.15
CA ASP A 626 9.08 -4.81 16.50
C ASP A 626 10.21 -3.94 17.10
N PRO A 627 10.49 -2.78 16.46
CA PRO A 627 11.62 -1.95 16.86
C PRO A 627 11.47 -1.41 18.29
N ARG A 628 10.24 -1.30 18.82
CA ARG A 628 9.98 -0.90 20.23
C ARG A 628 10.58 -1.87 21.24
N HIS A 629 10.71 -3.13 20.86
CA HIS A 629 11.33 -4.18 21.66
C HIS A 629 12.77 -4.47 21.24
N GLY A 630 13.43 -3.50 20.61
CA GLY A 630 14.86 -3.55 20.26
C GLY A 630 15.15 -4.33 18.98
N ALA A 631 14.16 -4.48 18.10
CA ALA A 631 14.24 -5.18 16.81
C ALA A 631 14.94 -6.56 16.91
N PRO A 632 14.30 -7.56 17.54
CA PRO A 632 14.87 -8.90 17.69
C PRO A 632 15.43 -9.48 16.40
N GLY A 633 16.71 -9.86 16.43
CA GLY A 633 17.48 -10.36 15.28
C GLY A 633 18.33 -9.30 14.57
N SER A 634 18.06 -8.01 14.80
CA SER A 634 18.80 -6.91 14.16
C SER A 634 20.22 -6.74 14.71
N PRO A 635 21.28 -6.77 13.87
CA PRO A 635 22.66 -6.68 14.36
C PRO A 635 23.04 -5.33 14.95
N GLY A 636 22.32 -4.27 14.61
CA GLY A 636 22.73 -2.90 14.89
C GLY A 636 22.13 -1.96 13.85
N GLY A 637 22.38 -0.67 13.94
CA GLY A 637 22.05 0.27 12.87
C GLY A 637 20.85 1.19 13.12
N ARG A 638 20.46 1.87 12.05
CA ARG A 638 19.32 2.80 12.01
C ARG A 638 18.02 2.03 12.21
N GLU A 639 17.01 2.69 12.77
CA GLU A 639 15.66 2.13 12.81
C GLU A 639 15.06 2.19 11.40
N THR A 640 15.18 1.12 10.64
CA THR A 640 14.72 1.05 9.26
C THR A 640 13.45 0.22 9.18
N GLN A 641 12.45 0.66 8.43
CA GLN A 641 11.25 -0.13 8.15
C GLN A 641 11.17 -0.41 6.67
N VAL A 642 10.99 -1.69 6.36
CA VAL A 642 10.88 -2.23 5.00
C VAL A 642 9.60 -3.05 4.93
N VAL A 643 8.89 -2.90 3.82
CA VAL A 643 7.63 -3.60 3.54
C VAL A 643 7.66 -4.08 2.09
N GLY A 644 7.01 -5.19 1.79
CA GLY A 644 7.14 -5.82 0.49
C GLY A 644 6.02 -6.80 0.17
N ALA A 645 6.21 -7.56 -0.90
CA ALA A 645 5.34 -8.67 -1.25
C ALA A 645 6.16 -9.86 -1.75
N PHE A 646 5.73 -11.05 -1.36
CA PHE A 646 6.25 -12.33 -1.84
C PHE A 646 5.21 -13.00 -2.75
N THR A 647 5.65 -13.56 -3.87
CA THR A 647 4.83 -14.34 -4.80
C THR A 647 5.58 -15.57 -5.30
N GLN A 648 4.84 -16.62 -5.65
CA GLN A 648 5.40 -17.89 -6.10
C GLN A 648 4.53 -18.61 -7.11
N ASN A 649 5.18 -19.40 -7.96
CA ASN A 649 4.66 -20.26 -9.02
C ASN A 649 3.78 -19.58 -10.09
N GLY A 650 3.42 -18.31 -9.92
CA GLY A 650 2.66 -17.53 -10.89
C GLY A 650 3.52 -16.68 -11.83
N ARG A 651 2.85 -15.99 -12.75
CA ARG A 651 3.50 -15.16 -13.77
C ARG A 651 4.02 -13.84 -13.20
N LEU A 652 3.47 -13.39 -12.07
CA LEU A 652 3.97 -12.19 -11.39
C LEU A 652 5.37 -12.40 -10.82
N ALA A 653 5.67 -13.59 -10.29
CA ALA A 653 7.02 -13.94 -9.84
C ALA A 653 8.04 -13.94 -11.00
N TYR A 654 7.62 -14.42 -12.17
CA TYR A 654 8.40 -14.33 -13.40
C TYR A 654 8.66 -12.88 -13.83
N ASP A 655 7.66 -12.00 -13.75
CA ASP A 655 7.84 -10.58 -14.10
C ASP A 655 8.80 -9.85 -13.14
N ILE A 656 8.77 -10.18 -11.84
CA ILE A 656 9.75 -9.66 -10.85
C ILE A 656 11.16 -10.19 -11.18
N ALA A 657 11.29 -11.48 -11.52
CA ALA A 657 12.56 -12.05 -11.94
C ALA A 657 13.11 -11.39 -13.21
N ARG A 658 12.24 -11.11 -14.19
CA ARG A 658 12.58 -10.33 -15.38
C ARG A 658 13.08 -8.94 -15.02
N MET A 659 12.46 -8.26 -14.05
CA MET A 659 12.95 -6.97 -13.60
C MET A 659 14.30 -7.05 -12.89
N ALA A 660 14.49 -8.01 -11.99
CA ALA A 660 15.76 -8.26 -11.33
C ALA A 660 16.87 -8.61 -12.34
N TYR A 661 16.53 -9.27 -13.44
CA TYR A 661 17.49 -9.61 -14.49
C TYR A 661 18.00 -8.37 -15.24
N ARG A 662 17.13 -7.37 -15.49
CA ARG A 662 17.56 -6.09 -16.11
C ARG A 662 18.59 -5.35 -15.26
N ARG A 663 18.48 -5.43 -13.94
CA ARG A 663 19.42 -4.82 -13.00
C ARG A 663 20.72 -5.59 -12.87
N SER A 664 20.68 -6.90 -13.12
CA SER A 664 21.82 -7.80 -12.89
C SER A 664 22.70 -8.01 -14.13
N LYS A 665 22.23 -7.66 -15.33
CA LYS A 665 22.93 -7.85 -16.62
C LYS A 665 22.74 -6.66 -17.57
N ASN A 666 23.77 -6.36 -18.38
CA ASN A 666 23.65 -5.44 -19.50
C ASN A 666 22.68 -5.96 -20.57
N VAL A 667 22.25 -5.07 -21.48
CA VAL A 667 21.27 -5.37 -22.52
C VAL A 667 21.66 -6.56 -23.41
N ILE A 668 22.94 -6.71 -23.76
CA ILE A 668 23.40 -7.75 -24.69
C ILE A 668 23.31 -9.13 -24.03
N GLU A 669 23.97 -9.29 -22.87
CA GLU A 669 23.95 -10.55 -22.12
C GLU A 669 22.53 -10.94 -21.73
N ARG A 670 21.69 -9.93 -21.45
CA ARG A 670 20.28 -10.13 -21.18
C ARG A 670 19.54 -10.68 -22.39
N LEU A 671 19.66 -10.08 -23.57
CA LEU A 671 18.97 -10.57 -24.78
C LEU A 671 19.41 -11.99 -25.14
N ILE A 672 20.70 -12.32 -25.00
CA ILE A 672 21.22 -13.68 -25.19
C ILE A 672 20.63 -14.63 -24.15
N GLY A 673 20.70 -14.28 -22.86
CA GLY A 673 20.19 -15.15 -21.80
C GLY A 673 18.68 -15.37 -21.88
N LEU A 674 17.93 -14.36 -22.33
CA LEU A 674 16.49 -14.48 -22.56
C LEU A 674 16.13 -15.40 -23.72
N ALA A 675 17.06 -15.77 -24.59
CA ALA A 675 16.79 -16.78 -25.62
C ALA A 675 16.64 -18.20 -25.03
N ASP A 676 17.11 -18.44 -23.81
CA ASP A 676 17.04 -19.74 -23.14
C ASP A 676 15.60 -20.07 -22.68
N SER A 677 15.22 -21.34 -22.86
CA SER A 677 14.00 -21.98 -22.35
C SER A 677 13.70 -21.76 -20.85
N LYS A 678 14.71 -21.48 -20.03
CA LYS A 678 14.52 -21.16 -18.59
C LYS A 678 13.74 -19.86 -18.37
N TRP A 679 13.66 -19.00 -19.39
CA TRP A 679 12.86 -17.77 -19.40
C TRP A 679 11.52 -17.94 -20.13
N THR A 680 11.07 -19.17 -20.39
CA THR A 680 9.71 -19.42 -20.85
C THR A 680 8.72 -18.95 -19.79
N GLU A 681 7.73 -18.17 -20.21
CA GLU A 681 6.70 -17.64 -19.31
C GLU A 681 5.89 -18.80 -18.71
N PRO A 682 5.63 -18.80 -17.39
CA PRO A 682 4.81 -19.83 -16.75
C PRO A 682 3.35 -19.84 -17.26
N ALA A 683 2.67 -20.97 -17.09
CA ALA A 683 1.22 -21.03 -17.29
C ALA A 683 0.51 -20.09 -16.30
N GLU A 684 -0.70 -19.64 -16.67
CA GLU A 684 -1.51 -18.86 -15.74
C GLU A 684 -1.88 -19.73 -14.54
N PRO A 685 -1.80 -19.21 -13.30
CA PRO A 685 -2.35 -19.89 -12.14
C PRO A 685 -3.84 -20.22 -12.34
N ALA A 686 -4.28 -21.34 -11.79
CA ALA A 686 -5.69 -21.72 -11.89
C ALA A 686 -6.57 -20.74 -11.11
N GLU A 687 -7.71 -20.35 -11.69
CA GLU A 687 -8.75 -19.61 -11.00
C GLU A 687 -9.28 -20.41 -9.80
N LEU A 688 -9.44 -19.76 -8.66
CA LEU A 688 -10.10 -20.36 -7.51
C LEU A 688 -11.62 -20.33 -7.74
N PRO A 689 -12.33 -21.47 -7.69
CA PRO A 689 -13.76 -21.50 -8.01
C PRO A 689 -14.56 -20.55 -7.13
N ALA A 690 -15.34 -19.65 -7.74
CA ALA A 690 -16.19 -18.68 -7.04
C ALA A 690 -17.33 -19.34 -6.22
N THR A 691 -17.61 -20.62 -6.47
CA THR A 691 -18.70 -21.39 -5.87
C THR A 691 -18.26 -22.36 -4.78
N THR A 692 -17.00 -22.30 -4.33
CA THR A 692 -16.51 -23.13 -3.21
C THR A 692 -15.66 -22.31 -2.25
N VAL A 693 -15.58 -22.71 -0.98
CA VAL A 693 -14.67 -22.13 0.02
C VAL A 693 -13.24 -22.60 -0.28
N ALA A 694 -12.71 -22.23 -1.44
CA ALA A 694 -11.34 -22.53 -1.85
C ALA A 694 -10.41 -21.46 -1.27
N THR A 695 -9.40 -21.90 -0.52
CA THR A 695 -8.41 -21.01 0.10
C THR A 695 -7.23 -20.80 -0.87
N PRO A 696 -6.70 -19.58 -0.99
CA PRO A 696 -5.49 -19.31 -1.78
C PRO A 696 -4.32 -20.20 -1.38
N GLY A 697 -3.66 -20.78 -2.38
CA GLY A 697 -2.51 -21.67 -2.24
C GLY A 697 -1.32 -21.18 -3.07
N ALA A 698 -0.28 -22.00 -3.16
CA ALA A 698 0.93 -21.63 -3.90
C ALA A 698 0.75 -21.64 -5.43
N ALA A 699 -0.28 -22.29 -5.98
CA ALA A 699 -0.51 -22.42 -7.43
C ALA A 699 -1.81 -21.75 -7.91
N SER A 700 -2.52 -21.08 -7.00
CA SER A 700 -3.82 -20.44 -7.24
C SER A 700 -4.07 -19.39 -6.16
N GLY A 701 -4.19 -18.13 -6.55
CA GLY A 701 -4.45 -17.02 -5.64
C GLY A 701 -5.60 -16.14 -6.09
N THR A 702 -5.81 -15.04 -5.39
CA THR A 702 -6.93 -14.11 -5.61
C THR A 702 -6.47 -12.75 -6.12
N PHE A 703 -5.16 -12.51 -6.19
CA PHE A 703 -4.65 -11.22 -6.61
C PHE A 703 -4.58 -11.08 -8.11
N ALA A 704 -4.90 -9.88 -8.58
CA ALA A 704 -4.50 -9.38 -9.88
C ALA A 704 -3.47 -8.27 -9.70
N GLY A 705 -2.49 -8.18 -10.58
CA GLY A 705 -1.42 -7.20 -10.44
C GLY A 705 -0.48 -7.08 -11.63
N ALA A 706 0.41 -6.09 -11.54
CA ALA A 706 1.48 -5.86 -12.50
C ALA A 706 2.74 -5.33 -11.81
N VAL A 707 3.90 -5.60 -12.42
CA VAL A 707 5.18 -4.99 -12.03
C VAL A 707 5.36 -3.70 -12.82
N LEU A 708 5.37 -2.57 -12.11
CA LEU A 708 5.57 -1.23 -12.63
C LEU A 708 7.05 -0.85 -12.60
N GLN A 709 7.47 0.02 -13.52
CA GLN A 709 8.81 0.60 -13.52
C GLN A 709 8.75 2.13 -13.55
N THR A 710 9.61 2.74 -12.74
CA THR A 710 9.98 4.15 -12.84
C THR A 710 11.45 4.24 -13.21
N ILE A 711 11.77 4.96 -14.27
CA ILE A 711 13.16 5.18 -14.67
C ILE A 711 13.28 6.45 -15.53
N SER A 712 14.33 7.25 -15.30
CA SER A 712 14.65 8.37 -16.18
C SER A 712 14.98 7.88 -17.60
N PRO A 713 14.66 8.67 -18.63
CA PRO A 713 15.32 8.53 -19.94
C PRO A 713 16.85 8.53 -19.79
N PHE A 714 17.55 7.98 -20.79
CA PHE A 714 19.02 7.88 -20.86
C PHE A 714 19.68 6.96 -19.83
N CYS A 715 18.97 6.44 -18.84
CA CYS A 715 19.61 5.75 -17.71
C CYS A 715 20.09 4.33 -18.03
N GLU A 716 19.22 3.42 -18.51
CA GLU A 716 19.56 1.99 -18.63
C GLU A 716 20.51 1.70 -19.79
N THR A 717 20.24 2.28 -20.96
CA THR A 717 21.07 2.16 -22.18
C THR A 717 21.15 3.51 -22.90
N PRO A 718 22.06 4.43 -22.48
CA PRO A 718 22.17 5.78 -23.06
C PRO A 718 22.44 5.77 -24.57
N GLU A 719 23.09 4.73 -25.09
CA GLU A 719 23.41 4.56 -26.50
C GLU A 719 22.17 4.51 -27.40
N LEU A 720 21.05 3.99 -26.88
CA LEU A 720 19.80 3.90 -27.62
C LEU A 720 18.99 5.19 -27.57
N ALA A 721 19.30 6.11 -26.66
CA ALA A 721 18.52 7.33 -26.49
C ALA A 721 18.66 8.31 -27.67
N ILE A 722 19.72 8.17 -28.49
CA ILE A 722 19.88 8.90 -29.75
C ILE A 722 18.73 8.63 -30.73
N LEU A 723 18.04 7.49 -30.60
CA LEU A 723 16.92 7.11 -31.45
C LEU A 723 15.68 7.99 -31.22
N LYS A 724 15.64 8.78 -30.13
CA LYS A 724 14.50 9.63 -29.77
C LYS A 724 14.14 10.62 -30.88
N THR A 725 15.12 11.22 -31.56
CA THR A 725 14.87 12.19 -32.64
C THR A 725 14.10 11.58 -33.81
N PHE A 726 14.34 10.30 -34.11
CA PHE A 726 13.62 9.55 -35.13
C PHE A 726 12.20 9.17 -34.65
N LEU A 727 12.06 8.76 -33.40
CA LEU A 727 10.76 8.40 -32.83
C LEU A 727 9.83 9.60 -32.66
N ASP A 728 10.36 10.77 -32.31
CA ASP A 728 9.56 12.01 -32.21
C ASP A 728 9.01 12.45 -33.58
N SER A 729 9.75 12.21 -34.66
CA SER A 729 9.35 12.59 -36.02
C SER A 729 8.48 11.55 -36.72
N SER A 730 8.53 10.27 -36.33
CA SER A 730 7.71 9.21 -36.91
C SER A 730 7.45 8.06 -35.92
N PRO A 731 6.56 8.22 -34.94
CA PRO A 731 6.30 7.21 -33.90
C PRO A 731 5.82 5.87 -34.47
N SER A 732 5.03 5.90 -35.54
CA SER A 732 4.50 4.70 -36.22
C SER A 732 5.53 3.91 -37.02
N SER A 733 6.77 4.41 -37.14
CA SER A 733 7.83 3.77 -37.92
C SER A 733 8.53 2.61 -37.21
N LEU A 734 8.26 2.40 -35.91
CA LEU A 734 8.89 1.34 -35.14
C LEU A 734 8.43 -0.05 -35.66
N PRO A 735 9.35 -0.94 -36.08
CA PRO A 735 8.98 -2.23 -36.64
C PRO A 735 8.30 -3.18 -35.64
N ARG A 736 7.52 -4.13 -36.17
CA ARG A 736 6.68 -5.06 -35.38
C ARG A 736 7.26 -6.48 -35.23
N THR A 737 8.39 -6.77 -35.86
CA THR A 737 9.07 -8.07 -35.74
C THR A 737 10.48 -7.87 -35.17
N PHE A 738 11.04 -8.92 -34.55
CA PHE A 738 12.40 -8.87 -34.01
C PHE A 738 13.45 -8.52 -35.08
N ASN A 739 13.34 -9.18 -36.24
CA ASN A 739 14.32 -9.02 -37.32
C ASN A 739 14.29 -7.61 -37.90
N ASP A 740 13.10 -7.07 -38.15
CA ASP A 740 12.95 -5.71 -38.69
C ASP A 740 13.34 -4.66 -37.66
N LEU A 741 13.00 -4.88 -36.38
CA LEU A 741 13.37 -3.96 -35.29
C LEU A 741 14.89 -3.89 -35.16
N LEU A 742 15.56 -5.04 -35.25
CA LEU A 742 17.01 -5.07 -35.24
C LEU A 742 17.58 -4.29 -36.43
N ASP A 743 17.13 -4.56 -37.65
CA ASP A 743 17.63 -3.86 -38.85
C ASP A 743 17.41 -2.35 -38.77
N TRP A 744 16.27 -1.93 -38.22
CA TRP A 744 15.99 -0.53 -37.96
C TRP A 744 16.94 0.08 -36.93
N VAL A 745 17.20 -0.59 -35.80
CA VAL A 745 18.20 -0.11 -34.82
C VAL A 745 19.57 0.04 -35.46
N LYS A 746 19.99 -0.93 -36.28
CA LYS A 746 21.29 -0.90 -36.96
C LYS A 746 21.44 0.27 -37.92
N ALA A 747 20.40 0.54 -38.69
CA ALA A 747 20.37 1.62 -39.67
C ALA A 747 20.46 3.01 -39.01
N ASN A 748 19.92 3.15 -37.78
CA ASN A 748 19.79 4.44 -37.11
C ASN A 748 20.84 4.69 -36.01
N LEU A 749 21.64 3.69 -35.60
CA LEU A 749 22.77 3.86 -34.68
C LEU A 749 24.00 4.48 -35.39
N VAL A 750 24.49 5.62 -34.90
CA VAL A 750 25.58 6.39 -35.52
C VAL A 750 26.95 5.67 -35.37
N PRO A 751 27.76 5.51 -36.44
CA PRO A 751 28.95 4.66 -36.44
C PRO A 751 30.14 5.01 -35.52
N GLY A 752 30.19 6.21 -34.92
CA GLY A 752 31.39 6.70 -34.21
C GLY A 752 31.26 6.93 -32.70
N ALA A 753 30.06 6.77 -32.11
CA ALA A 753 29.79 7.23 -30.75
C ALA A 753 29.77 6.12 -29.68
N ILE A 754 29.86 4.84 -30.07
CA ILE A 754 29.66 3.69 -29.17
C ILE A 754 30.89 2.77 -29.21
N PRO A 755 31.73 2.75 -28.15
CA PRO A 755 32.69 1.67 -27.94
C PRO A 755 31.93 0.33 -27.92
N LEU A 756 32.45 -0.71 -28.60
CA LEU A 756 31.82 -2.05 -28.71
C LEU A 756 30.60 -2.16 -29.65
N ARG A 757 30.30 -1.15 -30.48
CA ARG A 757 29.22 -1.22 -31.49
C ARG A 757 29.24 -2.50 -32.33
N GLN A 758 30.41 -2.91 -32.82
CA GLN A 758 30.51 -4.11 -33.65
C GLN A 758 30.13 -5.38 -32.87
N GLN A 759 30.54 -5.49 -31.60
CA GLN A 759 30.16 -6.62 -30.75
C GLN A 759 28.66 -6.66 -30.46
N LEU A 760 28.03 -5.49 -30.26
CA LEU A 760 26.57 -5.36 -30.16
C LEU A 760 25.90 -5.84 -31.46
N LEU A 761 26.38 -5.40 -32.62
CA LEU A 761 25.84 -5.78 -33.92
C LEU A 761 26.00 -7.28 -34.20
N ASP A 762 27.17 -7.85 -33.89
CA ASP A 762 27.49 -9.27 -34.09
C ASP A 762 26.66 -10.17 -33.17
N ALA A 763 26.50 -9.81 -31.90
CA ALA A 763 25.66 -10.54 -30.95
C ALA A 763 24.19 -10.53 -31.37
N LEU A 764 23.69 -9.39 -31.82
CA LEU A 764 22.32 -9.26 -32.30
C LEU A 764 22.11 -10.00 -33.63
N ASP A 765 23.10 -10.02 -34.53
CA ASP A 765 23.05 -10.84 -35.75
C ASP A 765 23.04 -12.34 -35.44
N GLY A 766 23.80 -12.78 -34.44
CA GLY A 766 23.77 -14.15 -33.96
C GLY A 766 22.37 -14.57 -33.50
N LEU A 767 21.66 -13.68 -32.78
CA LEU A 767 20.26 -13.92 -32.39
C LEU A 767 19.31 -13.93 -33.59
N LYS A 768 19.47 -12.99 -34.54
CA LYS A 768 18.64 -12.89 -35.74
C LYS A 768 18.77 -14.10 -36.67
N THR A 769 19.98 -14.61 -36.83
CA THR A 769 20.30 -15.71 -37.77
C THR A 769 20.17 -17.10 -37.16
N SER A 770 19.90 -17.20 -35.85
CA SER A 770 19.74 -18.48 -35.18
C SER A 770 18.49 -19.22 -35.65
N SER A 771 18.68 -20.43 -36.18
CA SER A 771 17.59 -21.35 -36.57
C SER A 771 17.00 -22.13 -35.39
N THR A 772 17.58 -22.02 -34.19
CA THR A 772 17.14 -22.77 -33.00
C THR A 772 16.12 -22.02 -32.16
N LEU A 773 15.86 -20.74 -32.43
CA LEU A 773 14.90 -19.92 -31.69
C LEU A 773 13.49 -20.16 -32.21
N THR A 774 12.56 -20.46 -31.29
CA THR A 774 11.13 -20.52 -31.61
C THR A 774 10.56 -19.10 -31.79
N GLU A 775 9.36 -19.00 -32.38
CA GLU A 775 8.68 -17.69 -32.50
C GLU A 775 8.38 -17.06 -31.13
N THR A 776 8.07 -17.87 -30.11
CA THR A 776 7.90 -17.39 -28.74
C THR A 776 9.20 -16.83 -28.15
N ASP A 777 10.34 -17.43 -28.48
CA ASP A 777 11.65 -16.91 -28.04
C ASP A 777 11.94 -15.56 -28.71
N LYS A 778 11.69 -15.44 -30.02
CA LYS A 778 11.85 -14.18 -30.76
C LYS A 778 10.93 -13.09 -30.24
N GLU A 779 9.68 -13.41 -29.91
CA GLU A 779 8.73 -12.46 -29.33
C GLU A 779 9.22 -11.96 -27.95
N ARG A 780 9.76 -12.86 -27.12
CA ARG A 780 10.32 -12.52 -25.80
C ARG A 780 11.52 -11.58 -25.89
N ILE A 781 12.40 -11.78 -26.87
CA ILE A 781 13.57 -10.94 -27.13
C ILE A 781 13.13 -9.61 -27.77
N PHE A 782 12.17 -9.62 -28.70
CA PHE A 782 11.56 -8.42 -29.27
C PHE A 782 10.98 -7.51 -28.19
N ASN A 783 10.12 -8.05 -27.32
CA ASN A 783 9.49 -7.29 -26.23
C ASN A 783 10.54 -6.63 -25.32
N GLU A 784 11.67 -7.30 -25.07
CA GLU A 784 12.75 -6.74 -24.26
C GLU A 784 13.49 -5.61 -24.99
N LEU A 785 13.87 -5.79 -26.25
CA LEU A 785 14.56 -4.78 -27.04
C LEU A 785 13.67 -3.54 -27.28
N HIS A 786 12.41 -3.78 -27.65
CA HIS A 786 11.42 -2.72 -27.83
C HIS A 786 11.25 -1.89 -26.55
N ARG A 787 11.08 -2.56 -25.41
CA ARG A 787 11.02 -1.90 -24.10
C ARG A 787 12.27 -1.05 -23.87
N GLU A 788 13.46 -1.61 -24.05
CA GLU A 788 14.72 -0.94 -23.79
C GLU A 788 14.88 0.34 -24.62
N ILE A 789 14.54 0.30 -25.92
CA ILE A 789 14.54 1.48 -26.81
C ILE A 789 13.59 2.55 -26.27
N THR A 790 12.34 2.17 -25.94
CA THR A 790 11.35 3.14 -25.46
C THR A 790 11.75 3.74 -24.11
N SER A 791 12.28 2.96 -23.18
CA SER A 791 12.74 3.45 -21.87
C SER A 791 14.01 4.31 -21.97
N ALA A 792 14.93 4.00 -22.90
CA ALA A 792 16.09 4.84 -23.13
C ALA A 792 15.69 6.22 -23.67
N CYS A 793 14.73 6.28 -24.60
CA CYS A 793 14.28 7.53 -25.23
C CYS A 793 13.33 8.35 -24.35
N TYR A 794 12.43 7.69 -23.60
CA TYR A 794 11.33 8.37 -22.92
C TYR A 794 11.23 8.05 -21.41
N GLY A 795 12.08 7.18 -20.88
CA GLY A 795 11.96 6.73 -19.50
C GLY A 795 10.73 5.83 -19.29
N ARG A 796 10.36 5.63 -18.02
CA ARG A 796 9.11 4.97 -17.62
C ARG A 796 8.52 5.68 -16.41
N ARG A 797 7.19 5.82 -16.39
CA ARG A 797 6.43 6.56 -15.36
C ARG A 797 5.21 5.76 -14.90
N ASP A 798 5.32 4.43 -14.89
CA ASP A 798 4.18 3.55 -14.71
C ASP A 798 3.48 3.81 -13.35
N ALA A 799 4.24 4.05 -12.28
CA ALA A 799 3.71 4.39 -10.96
C ALA A 799 2.96 5.74 -10.94
N GLN A 800 3.42 6.74 -11.69
CA GLN A 800 2.77 8.06 -11.77
C GLN A 800 1.34 7.94 -12.31
N TRP A 801 1.16 7.18 -13.40
CA TRP A 801 -0.14 6.99 -14.04
C TRP A 801 -1.10 6.19 -13.16
N ALA A 802 -0.61 5.09 -12.58
CA ALA A 802 -1.38 4.26 -11.67
C ALA A 802 -1.88 5.05 -10.43
N LEU A 803 -0.98 5.84 -9.82
CA LEU A 803 -1.32 6.68 -8.67
C LEU A 803 -2.33 7.78 -9.02
N ALA A 804 -2.19 8.42 -10.18
CA ALA A 804 -3.09 9.50 -10.61
C ALA A 804 -4.55 9.04 -10.66
N ASP A 805 -4.80 7.86 -11.23
CA ASP A 805 -6.16 7.31 -11.36
C ASP A 805 -6.65 6.68 -10.05
N ALA A 806 -5.77 6.09 -9.23
CA ALA A 806 -6.13 5.63 -7.90
C ALA A 806 -6.59 6.80 -7.00
N ILE A 807 -5.85 7.91 -7.01
CA ILE A 807 -6.22 9.15 -6.31
C ILE A 807 -7.55 9.69 -6.86
N GLY A 808 -7.73 9.73 -8.18
CA GLY A 808 -8.97 10.22 -8.80
C GLY A 808 -10.22 9.44 -8.38
N ARG A 809 -10.07 8.18 -7.98
CA ARG A 809 -11.16 7.27 -7.62
C ARG A 809 -11.41 7.14 -6.11
N ALA A 810 -10.41 7.38 -5.26
CA ALA A 810 -10.53 7.18 -3.81
C ALA A 810 -11.71 7.96 -3.18
N ARG A 811 -12.51 7.33 -2.32
CA ARG A 811 -13.75 7.92 -1.75
C ARG A 811 -13.76 8.00 -0.23
N ARG A 812 -13.12 7.06 0.45
CA ARG A 812 -13.19 6.89 1.90
C ARG A 812 -11.87 7.28 2.54
N PHE A 813 -10.76 6.69 2.07
CA PHE A 813 -9.45 7.08 2.56
C PHE A 813 -8.31 6.77 1.57
N LEU A 814 -7.19 7.48 1.77
CA LEU A 814 -5.88 7.17 1.20
C LEU A 814 -4.87 7.04 2.34
N TYR A 815 -4.15 5.93 2.38
CA TYR A 815 -2.97 5.74 3.25
C TYR A 815 -1.71 5.78 2.38
N ILE A 816 -0.80 6.71 2.67
CA ILE A 816 0.45 6.91 1.95
C ILE A 816 1.59 6.78 2.95
N GLU A 817 2.43 5.78 2.76
CA GLU A 817 3.72 5.61 3.44
C GLU A 817 4.81 5.73 2.39
N SER A 818 5.73 6.67 2.52
CA SER A 818 6.77 6.90 1.51
C SER A 818 8.07 7.44 2.12
N PRO A 819 9.25 6.99 1.64
CA PRO A 819 10.55 7.52 2.06
C PRO A 819 10.69 9.04 1.86
N GLY A 820 10.05 9.58 0.82
CA GLY A 820 9.98 11.02 0.55
C GLY A 820 8.56 11.46 0.20
N PHE A 821 8.18 12.66 0.60
CA PHE A 821 6.89 13.26 0.26
C PHE A 821 7.08 14.73 -0.11
N ALA A 822 6.99 15.07 -1.39
CA ALA A 822 7.25 16.43 -1.89
C ALA A 822 6.43 16.70 -3.18
N SER A 823 6.69 17.83 -3.84
CA SER A 823 6.11 18.14 -5.15
C SER A 823 6.32 16.98 -6.12
N THR A 824 5.27 16.60 -6.85
CA THR A 824 5.33 15.56 -7.89
C THR A 824 5.42 16.14 -9.29
N GLN A 825 5.25 17.45 -9.44
CA GLN A 825 5.38 18.19 -10.69
C GLN A 825 6.30 19.39 -10.53
N LYS A 826 6.97 19.77 -11.62
CA LYS A 826 7.66 21.07 -11.75
C LYS A 826 6.65 22.22 -11.70
N ASP A 827 7.08 23.34 -11.15
CA ASP A 827 6.36 24.61 -11.35
C ASP A 827 6.73 25.19 -12.72
N TYR A 828 5.76 25.21 -13.64
CA TYR A 828 5.92 25.77 -14.99
C TYR A 828 5.48 27.25 -15.07
N GLY A 829 5.12 27.87 -13.93
CA GLY A 829 4.60 29.23 -13.89
C GLY A 829 3.35 29.40 -14.76
N ALA A 830 3.34 30.44 -15.59
CA ALA A 830 2.25 30.71 -16.54
C ALA A 830 2.29 29.83 -17.80
N GLY A 831 3.35 29.03 -17.99
CA GLY A 831 3.47 28.11 -19.12
C GLY A 831 2.57 26.89 -18.97
N ALA A 832 2.12 26.31 -20.09
CA ALA A 832 1.40 25.05 -20.08
C ALA A 832 2.33 23.91 -19.64
N ALA A 833 1.88 23.09 -18.69
CA ALA A 833 2.60 21.88 -18.32
C ALA A 833 2.68 20.92 -19.51
N PRO A 834 3.83 20.25 -19.74
CA PRO A 834 3.97 19.30 -20.81
C PRO A 834 3.12 18.04 -20.57
N PRO A 835 2.73 17.29 -21.62
CA PRO A 835 1.80 16.17 -21.50
C PRO A 835 2.22 15.03 -20.55
N TYR A 836 3.51 14.86 -20.28
CA TYR A 836 4.04 13.83 -19.37
C TYR A 836 4.00 14.24 -17.88
N ALA A 837 3.77 15.52 -17.58
CA ALA A 837 3.83 16.06 -16.23
C ALA A 837 2.51 15.85 -15.48
N VAL A 838 2.57 15.38 -14.23
CA VAL A 838 1.39 15.14 -13.38
C VAL A 838 1.60 15.64 -11.96
N ASP A 839 0.73 16.56 -11.53
CA ASP A 839 0.65 17.00 -10.14
C ASP A 839 -0.34 16.12 -9.35
N LEU A 840 0.20 15.12 -8.66
CA LEU A 840 -0.55 14.25 -7.76
C LEU A 840 -1.01 15.00 -6.50
N ILE A 841 -0.31 16.05 -6.07
CA ILE A 841 -0.72 16.88 -4.92
C ILE A 841 -1.98 17.68 -5.28
N ALA A 842 -2.01 18.28 -6.47
CA ALA A 842 -3.21 18.93 -7.00
C ALA A 842 -4.37 17.93 -7.15
N LYS A 843 -4.12 16.74 -7.73
CA LYS A 843 -5.15 15.68 -7.84
C LYS A 843 -5.71 15.25 -6.49
N LEU A 844 -4.85 15.09 -5.48
CA LEU A 844 -5.25 14.77 -4.10
C LEU A 844 -6.15 15.87 -3.51
N ARG A 845 -5.77 17.14 -3.67
CA ARG A 845 -6.55 18.29 -3.21
C ARG A 845 -7.91 18.36 -3.91
N ASP A 846 -7.92 18.23 -5.24
CA ASP A 846 -9.15 18.30 -6.03
C ASP A 846 -10.07 17.13 -5.68
N ARG A 847 -9.50 15.95 -5.43
CA ARG A 847 -10.28 14.80 -4.96
C ARG A 847 -10.83 15.01 -3.54
N LEU A 848 -10.04 15.53 -2.62
CA LEU A 848 -10.51 15.89 -1.27
C LEU A 848 -11.69 16.86 -1.35
N ALA A 849 -11.67 17.83 -2.26
CA ALA A 849 -12.78 18.74 -2.49
C ALA A 849 -14.02 18.02 -3.05
N ALA A 850 -13.83 17.11 -4.01
CA ALA A 850 -14.92 16.38 -4.65
C ALA A 850 -15.55 15.28 -3.77
N ALA A 851 -14.76 14.59 -2.95
CA ALA A 851 -15.20 13.47 -2.12
C ALA A 851 -15.17 13.85 -0.62
N PRO A 852 -16.30 14.22 -0.01
CA PRO A 852 -16.33 14.82 1.32
C PRO A 852 -16.09 13.81 2.45
N GLY A 853 -16.27 12.52 2.20
CA GLY A 853 -15.89 11.43 3.11
C GLY A 853 -14.42 11.00 3.02
N LEU A 854 -13.65 11.50 2.04
CA LEU A 854 -12.26 11.11 1.84
C LEU A 854 -11.36 11.67 2.96
N HIS A 855 -10.55 10.80 3.55
CA HIS A 855 -9.50 11.14 4.51
C HIS A 855 -8.12 10.72 4.00
N VAL A 856 -7.08 11.51 4.25
CA VAL A 856 -5.71 11.24 3.77
C VAL A 856 -4.77 11.10 4.97
N MET A 857 -4.06 9.99 5.03
CA MET A 857 -3.07 9.67 6.05
C MET A 857 -1.68 9.58 5.41
N ILE A 858 -0.74 10.40 5.86
CA ILE A 858 0.61 10.50 5.31
C ILE A 858 1.62 10.12 6.39
N CYS A 859 2.35 9.03 6.16
CA CYS A 859 3.46 8.54 6.96
C CYS A 859 4.76 8.75 6.17
N THR A 860 5.69 9.54 6.72
CA THR A 860 6.96 9.88 6.05
C THR A 860 8.06 9.99 7.10
N PRO A 861 9.31 9.61 6.82
CA PRO A 861 10.38 9.71 7.82
C PRO A 861 10.61 11.17 8.23
N LYS A 862 11.04 11.38 9.48
CA LYS A 862 11.33 12.73 9.99
C LYS A 862 12.40 13.43 9.15
N PHE A 863 13.49 12.71 8.92
CA PHE A 863 14.63 13.16 8.12
C PHE A 863 14.51 12.66 6.69
N ALA A 864 14.91 13.51 5.74
CA ALA A 864 15.01 13.12 4.34
C ALA A 864 16.15 12.11 4.15
N ASP A 865 16.08 11.35 3.08
CA ASP A 865 16.90 10.18 2.82
C ASP A 865 18.22 10.49 2.11
N PHE A 866 18.85 11.61 2.49
CA PHE A 866 20.15 12.05 1.99
C PHE A 866 21.26 11.68 2.97
N GLY A 867 22.45 11.34 2.45
CA GLY A 867 23.65 11.12 3.25
C GLY A 867 24.33 12.41 3.69
N ALA A 868 25.38 12.27 4.50
CA ALA A 868 26.17 13.42 4.97
C ALA A 868 26.79 14.18 3.77
N GLY A 869 26.77 15.52 3.84
CA GLY A 869 27.22 16.43 2.77
C GLY A 869 26.12 16.90 1.81
N TYR A 870 24.89 16.37 1.94
CA TYR A 870 23.72 16.72 1.13
C TYR A 870 22.61 17.39 1.95
N GLU A 871 22.97 17.99 3.09
CA GLU A 871 22.04 18.66 4.00
C GLU A 871 21.20 19.77 3.32
N PRO A 872 21.71 20.55 2.34
CA PRO A 872 20.88 21.49 1.58
C PRO A 872 19.73 20.84 0.80
N LEU A 873 19.96 19.66 0.20
CA LEU A 873 18.90 18.92 -0.51
C LEU A 873 17.85 18.42 0.48
N ALA A 874 18.29 17.93 1.65
CA ALA A 874 17.40 17.53 2.73
C ALA A 874 16.55 18.69 3.23
N ALA A 875 17.14 19.87 3.44
CA ALA A 875 16.46 21.07 3.89
C ALA A 875 15.38 21.51 2.89
N HIS A 876 15.69 21.52 1.59
CA HIS A 876 14.72 21.83 0.54
C HIS A 876 13.54 20.86 0.55
N GLU A 877 13.78 19.56 0.62
CA GLU A 877 12.70 18.56 0.64
C GLU A 877 11.79 18.73 1.87
N ILE A 878 12.37 18.98 3.04
CA ILE A 878 11.60 19.18 4.27
C ILE A 878 10.70 20.41 4.16
N ASP A 879 11.20 21.52 3.59
CA ASP A 879 10.41 22.73 3.39
C ASP A 879 9.30 22.55 2.33
N ASP A 880 9.59 21.89 1.21
CA ASP A 880 8.59 21.61 0.18
C ASP A 880 7.49 20.68 0.71
N ARG A 881 7.86 19.59 1.40
CA ARG A 881 6.91 18.71 2.10
C ARG A 881 5.95 19.49 2.99
N LYS A 882 6.49 20.40 3.81
CA LYS A 882 5.69 21.26 4.70
C LYS A 882 4.72 22.13 3.90
N LYS A 883 5.18 22.76 2.81
CA LYS A 883 4.35 23.59 1.92
C LYS A 883 3.22 22.79 1.28
N ARG A 884 3.49 21.57 0.81
CA ARG A 884 2.49 20.71 0.15
C ARG A 884 1.45 20.14 1.10
N ILE A 885 1.82 19.86 2.36
CA ILE A 885 0.87 19.31 3.34
C ILE A 885 0.03 20.44 3.97
N LEU A 886 0.68 21.45 4.57
CA LEU A 886 0.00 22.46 5.40
C LEU A 886 -0.48 23.69 4.63
N GLY A 887 0.04 23.92 3.42
CA GLY A 887 0.00 25.23 2.77
C GLY A 887 0.92 26.23 3.49
N ARG A 888 1.52 27.18 2.75
CA ARG A 888 2.12 28.39 3.35
C ARG A 888 1.43 29.62 2.79
N ALA A 889 0.86 30.42 3.67
CA ALA A 889 1.21 31.84 3.69
C ALA A 889 2.48 31.92 4.55
N ALA A 890 3.66 32.20 3.97
CA ALA A 890 4.67 32.83 4.81
C ALA A 890 4.15 34.24 5.11
N GLU A 891 4.39 34.76 6.32
CA GLU A 891 4.25 36.21 6.53
C GLU A 891 5.06 36.92 5.44
N GLY A 892 4.37 37.63 4.53
CA GLY A 892 4.98 38.44 3.48
C GLY A 892 5.31 37.78 2.14
N SER A 893 4.97 36.52 1.86
CA SER A 893 5.20 35.92 0.51
C SER A 893 3.91 35.66 -0.28
N THR A 894 3.74 36.37 -1.40
CA THR A 894 2.70 36.15 -2.41
C THR A 894 3.34 35.54 -3.67
N PRO A 895 2.74 34.52 -4.32
CA PRO A 895 1.46 33.88 -4.00
C PRO A 895 1.59 32.66 -3.07
N ALA A 896 0.51 32.36 -2.35
CA ALA A 896 0.39 31.19 -1.48
C ALA A 896 0.43 29.89 -2.31
N ILE A 897 1.26 28.93 -1.93
CA ILE A 897 1.20 27.57 -2.48
C ILE A 897 0.00 26.87 -1.84
N ALA A 898 -0.96 26.45 -2.66
CA ALA A 898 -2.12 25.69 -2.21
C ALA A 898 -1.68 24.27 -1.77
N GLY A 899 -1.61 24.03 -0.46
CA GLY A 899 -1.38 22.71 0.11
C GLY A 899 -2.63 21.82 0.12
N LEU A 900 -2.50 20.61 0.67
CA LEU A 900 -3.61 19.67 0.88
C LEU A 900 -4.59 20.14 1.95
N GLU A 901 -4.11 20.88 2.95
CA GLU A 901 -4.96 21.58 3.91
C GLU A 901 -4.99 23.08 3.60
N ALA A 902 -6.19 23.67 3.61
CA ALA A 902 -6.31 25.11 3.74
C ALA A 902 -6.01 25.50 5.21
N LEU A 903 -5.08 26.43 5.42
CA LEU A 903 -4.66 26.91 6.75
C LEU A 903 -5.82 27.38 7.66
N ASN A 904 -7.00 27.67 7.09
CA ASN A 904 -8.18 28.17 7.79
C ASN A 904 -9.14 27.06 8.29
N LEU A 905 -8.90 25.79 7.94
CA LEU A 905 -9.67 24.69 8.51
C LEU A 905 -9.20 24.47 9.95
N GLY A 906 -10.07 24.72 10.93
CA GLY A 906 -9.77 24.41 12.33
C GLY A 906 -9.39 22.93 12.48
N PRO A 907 -8.60 22.55 13.50
CA PRO A 907 -8.08 21.19 13.67
C PRO A 907 -9.18 20.12 13.83
N GLU A 908 -10.44 20.52 14.04
CA GLU A 908 -11.62 19.64 14.06
C GLU A 908 -12.17 19.29 12.68
N ALA A 909 -11.92 20.13 11.67
CA ALA A 909 -12.44 20.03 10.32
C ALA A 909 -11.46 19.40 9.32
N SER A 910 -10.19 19.21 9.70
CA SER A 910 -9.21 18.59 8.81
C SER A 910 -9.50 17.10 8.56
N ARG A 911 -9.34 16.72 7.29
CA ARG A 911 -9.38 15.35 6.76
C ARG A 911 -8.02 14.85 6.28
N VAL A 912 -6.95 15.57 6.61
CA VAL A 912 -5.56 15.18 6.31
C VAL A 912 -4.81 15.03 7.63
N VAL A 913 -3.95 14.02 7.72
CA VAL A 913 -3.07 13.82 8.87
C VAL A 913 -1.71 13.39 8.36
N ALA A 914 -0.66 14.07 8.81
CA ALA A 914 0.72 13.75 8.49
C ALA A 914 1.53 13.53 9.77
N PHE A 915 2.31 12.46 9.81
CA PHE A 915 3.10 12.09 10.97
C PHE A 915 4.43 11.41 10.59
N HIS A 916 5.35 11.41 11.55
CA HIS A 916 6.61 10.68 11.45
C HIS A 916 6.57 9.45 12.35
N PRO A 917 6.90 8.25 11.83
CA PRO A 917 7.01 7.07 12.66
C PRO A 917 8.25 7.12 13.56
N VAL A 918 8.13 6.63 14.79
CA VAL A 918 9.24 6.42 15.73
C VAL A 918 9.54 4.93 15.79
N GLY A 919 10.80 4.54 15.56
CA GLY A 919 11.20 3.12 15.60
C GLY A 919 11.37 2.64 17.03
N PHE A 920 12.30 3.27 17.74
CA PHE A 920 12.55 3.06 19.17
C PHE A 920 12.39 4.41 19.89
N PRO A 921 11.98 4.47 21.18
CA PRO A 921 11.87 5.74 21.88
C PRO A 921 13.08 6.65 21.64
N GLY A 922 12.85 7.89 21.21
CA GLY A 922 13.92 8.86 20.90
C GLY A 922 14.69 8.62 19.59
N ARG A 923 14.33 7.62 18.78
CA ARG A 923 14.91 7.34 17.46
C ARG A 923 13.81 7.33 16.38
N PRO A 924 13.82 8.29 15.43
CA PRO A 924 12.85 8.27 14.34
C PRO A 924 13.08 7.05 13.45
N SER A 925 12.00 6.53 12.88
CA SER A 925 12.10 5.46 11.89
C SER A 925 12.41 6.04 10.51
N ARG A 926 13.28 5.35 9.79
CA ARG A 926 13.45 5.48 8.35
C ARG A 926 12.47 4.56 7.65
N LEU A 927 11.98 5.00 6.50
CA LEU A 927 11.15 4.21 5.60
C LEU A 927 11.95 4.02 4.32
N GLU A 928 12.05 2.79 3.81
CA GLU A 928 12.74 2.49 2.54
C GLU A 928 11.80 2.10 1.42
N SER A 929 10.59 1.66 1.76
CA SER A 929 9.57 1.23 0.80
C SER A 929 8.41 2.22 0.76
N THR A 930 7.79 2.34 -0.40
CA THR A 930 6.55 3.09 -0.60
C THR A 930 5.36 2.15 -0.52
N VAL A 931 4.29 2.56 0.17
CA VAL A 931 2.98 1.91 0.18
C VAL A 931 1.91 2.96 -0.03
N VAL A 932 1.03 2.75 -1.00
CA VAL A 932 -0.17 3.56 -1.19
C VAL A 932 -1.38 2.64 -1.23
N ILE A 933 -2.35 2.86 -0.34
CA ILE A 933 -3.59 2.09 -0.25
C ILE A 933 -4.77 3.03 -0.46
N ALA A 934 -5.65 2.68 -1.40
CA ALA A 934 -6.89 3.37 -1.66
C ALA A 934 -8.08 2.48 -1.31
N ASP A 935 -8.90 2.93 -0.36
CA ASP A 935 -10.17 2.31 0.06
C ASP A 935 -10.08 0.79 0.38
N ASP A 936 -8.91 0.28 0.75
CA ASP A 936 -8.64 -1.16 0.95
C ASP A 936 -9.02 -2.05 -0.28
N THR A 937 -9.03 -1.50 -1.49
CA THR A 937 -9.35 -2.23 -2.74
C THR A 937 -8.21 -2.20 -3.76
N TRP A 938 -7.30 -1.24 -3.61
CA TRP A 938 -6.16 -1.03 -4.48
C TRP A 938 -4.92 -0.74 -3.62
N LEU A 939 -3.80 -1.33 -4.02
CA LEU A 939 -2.51 -1.22 -3.32
C LEU A 939 -1.39 -1.02 -4.33
N LEU A 940 -0.51 -0.06 -4.08
CA LEU A 940 0.83 0.01 -4.67
C LEU A 940 1.86 -0.17 -3.57
N LEU A 941 2.87 -1.01 -3.82
CA LEU A 941 4.00 -1.22 -2.91
C LEU A 941 5.31 -1.37 -3.69
N GLY A 942 6.40 -0.79 -3.20
CA GLY A 942 7.69 -0.87 -3.90
C GLY A 942 8.68 0.20 -3.46
N SER A 943 9.36 0.82 -4.41
CA SER A 943 10.46 1.74 -4.16
C SER A 943 10.29 3.13 -4.78
N SER A 944 9.28 3.38 -5.61
CA SER A 944 9.03 4.72 -6.17
C SER A 944 8.53 5.67 -5.08
N THR A 945 9.31 6.70 -4.74
CA THR A 945 8.95 7.63 -3.66
C THR A 945 7.94 8.68 -4.12
N PHE A 946 6.99 9.10 -3.28
CA PHE A 946 5.96 10.11 -3.55
C PHE A 946 6.52 11.55 -3.66
N ARG A 947 7.39 11.78 -4.65
CA ARG A 947 8.02 13.05 -5.02
C ARG A 947 8.44 12.95 -6.49
N ARG A 948 8.58 14.08 -7.19
CA ARG A 948 8.88 14.14 -8.63
C ARG A 948 10.03 13.21 -9.02
N ARG A 949 11.17 13.31 -8.34
CA ARG A 949 12.32 12.44 -8.61
C ARG A 949 12.00 10.96 -8.47
N GLY A 950 11.18 10.55 -7.50
CA GLY A 950 10.82 9.16 -7.29
C GLY A 950 9.81 8.59 -8.27
N LEU A 951 9.12 9.45 -9.01
CA LEU A 951 8.09 9.09 -9.99
C LEU A 951 8.57 9.23 -11.44
N THR A 952 9.73 9.88 -11.65
CA THR A 952 10.17 10.25 -13.00
C THR A 952 11.68 10.15 -13.26
N PHE A 953 12.52 10.16 -12.23
CA PHE A 953 13.98 10.24 -12.37
C PHE A 953 14.71 9.04 -11.74
N ASP A 954 14.53 8.83 -10.44
CA ASP A 954 15.09 7.72 -9.68
C ASP A 954 14.61 6.37 -10.24
N GLY A 955 15.43 5.34 -10.06
CA GLY A 955 15.08 3.98 -10.45
C GLY A 955 14.16 3.36 -9.42
N GLY A 956 12.99 2.95 -9.87
CA GLY A 956 11.94 2.35 -9.05
C GLY A 956 11.32 1.12 -9.68
N SER A 957 10.96 0.15 -8.86
CA SER A 957 10.10 -0.98 -9.24
C SER A 957 9.03 -1.15 -8.18
N ASP A 958 7.78 -1.27 -8.62
CA ASP A 958 6.63 -1.37 -7.74
C ASP A 958 5.70 -2.50 -8.19
N LEU A 959 4.95 -3.04 -7.26
CA LEU A 959 3.80 -3.89 -7.51
C LEU A 959 2.55 -3.07 -7.32
N VAL A 960 1.67 -3.12 -8.32
CA VAL A 960 0.28 -2.66 -8.17
C VAL A 960 -0.64 -3.86 -8.11
N LEU A 961 -1.56 -3.86 -7.15
CA LEU A 961 -2.36 -5.02 -6.77
C LEU A 961 -3.82 -4.64 -6.50
N THR A 962 -4.71 -5.54 -6.88
CA THR A 962 -6.09 -5.61 -6.39
C THR A 962 -6.44 -7.06 -6.09
N ASP A 963 -7.40 -7.27 -5.20
CA ASP A 963 -7.85 -8.60 -4.80
C ASP A 963 -9.22 -8.85 -5.43
N THR A 964 -9.40 -10.07 -5.94
CA THR A 964 -10.68 -10.53 -6.46
C THR A 964 -11.61 -10.98 -5.34
N ASP A 965 -11.09 -11.29 -4.14
CA ASP A 965 -11.90 -11.60 -2.97
C ASP A 965 -12.28 -10.34 -2.19
N LEU A 966 -13.58 -10.16 -1.99
CA LEU A 966 -14.18 -9.00 -1.35
C LEU A 966 -14.97 -9.39 -0.10
N VAL A 967 -14.83 -8.60 0.95
CA VAL A 967 -15.71 -8.60 2.12
C VAL A 967 -16.10 -7.16 2.42
N ARG A 968 -17.41 -6.87 2.38
CA ARG A 968 -17.95 -5.51 2.52
C ARG A 968 -17.25 -4.49 1.61
N GLY A 969 -17.15 -4.83 0.33
CA GLY A 969 -16.58 -3.99 -0.71
C GLY A 969 -15.06 -3.87 -0.71
N THR A 970 -14.37 -4.41 0.30
CA THR A 970 -12.91 -4.28 0.50
C THR A 970 -12.19 -5.61 0.35
N SER A 971 -10.90 -5.57 -0.01
CA SER A 971 -10.02 -6.73 0.05
C SER A 971 -9.67 -7.04 1.51
N PRO A 972 -9.99 -8.26 2.01
CA PRO A 972 -9.59 -8.67 3.35
C PRO A 972 -8.06 -8.65 3.54
N ALA A 973 -7.31 -9.01 2.51
CA ALA A 973 -5.85 -9.07 2.56
C ALA A 973 -5.22 -7.68 2.62
N ILE A 974 -5.67 -6.74 1.78
CA ILE A 974 -5.18 -5.34 1.80
C ILE A 974 -5.59 -4.64 3.10
N ALA A 975 -6.85 -4.80 3.54
CA ALA A 975 -7.33 -4.22 4.80
C ALA A 975 -6.54 -4.73 6.01
N ARG A 976 -6.25 -6.03 6.05
CA ARG A 976 -5.41 -6.63 7.08
C ARG A 976 -3.98 -6.07 7.04
N PHE A 977 -3.39 -5.98 5.86
CA PHE A 977 -2.04 -5.42 5.68
C PHE A 977 -1.96 -3.98 6.17
N ARG A 978 -2.89 -3.09 5.75
CA ARG A 978 -2.98 -1.71 6.25
C ARG A 978 -3.09 -1.66 7.77
N ARG A 979 -3.95 -2.49 8.36
CA ARG A 979 -4.14 -2.57 9.81
C ARG A 979 -2.87 -3.00 10.53
N GLU A 980 -2.15 -3.98 10.01
CA GLU A 980 -0.87 -4.46 10.56
C GLU A 980 0.21 -3.36 10.49
N LEU A 981 0.34 -2.67 9.35
CA LEU A 981 1.24 -1.53 9.21
C LEU A 981 0.95 -0.44 10.24
N LEU A 982 -0.30 0.05 10.29
CA LEU A 982 -0.69 1.10 11.22
C LEU A 982 -0.55 0.66 12.68
N ALA A 983 -0.89 -0.59 13.01
CA ALA A 983 -0.71 -1.11 14.35
C ALA A 983 0.78 -1.06 14.77
N ALA A 984 1.68 -1.45 13.88
CA ALA A 984 3.12 -1.38 14.11
C ALA A 984 3.60 0.08 14.28
N ARG A 985 3.22 1.00 13.37
CA ARG A 985 3.62 2.42 13.47
C ARG A 985 3.08 3.10 14.72
N LEU A 986 1.84 2.78 15.12
CA LEU A 986 1.16 3.41 16.24
C LEU A 986 1.49 2.76 17.59
N GLY A 987 2.12 1.58 17.61
CA GLY A 987 2.33 0.79 18.83
C GLY A 987 1.02 0.34 19.44
N VAL A 988 0.12 -0.20 18.62
CA VAL A 988 -1.17 -0.73 19.02
C VAL A 988 -1.09 -2.26 19.03
N ALA A 989 -1.37 -2.88 20.17
CA ALA A 989 -1.36 -4.34 20.27
C ALA A 989 -2.64 -4.95 19.65
N ALA A 990 -2.52 -6.13 19.05
CA ALA A 990 -3.69 -6.82 18.50
C ALA A 990 -4.71 -7.22 19.58
N ALA A 991 -4.20 -7.57 20.77
CA ALA A 991 -4.98 -7.85 21.96
C ALA A 991 -4.12 -7.62 23.20
N GLU A 992 -4.79 -7.26 24.29
CA GLU A 992 -4.22 -7.20 25.63
C GLU A 992 -4.77 -8.36 26.46
N VAL A 993 -3.92 -8.96 27.29
CA VAL A 993 -4.37 -9.93 28.29
C VAL A 993 -4.61 -9.16 29.58
N ASN A 994 -5.86 -9.13 30.02
CA ASN A 994 -6.27 -8.53 31.29
C ASN A 994 -7.00 -9.54 32.18
N SER A 995 -7.50 -9.10 33.33
CA SER A 995 -8.25 -9.94 34.28
C SER A 995 -9.55 -10.54 33.71
N PHE A 996 -10.04 -10.02 32.58
CA PHE A 996 -11.21 -10.54 31.84
C PHE A 996 -10.81 -11.45 30.66
N GLY A 997 -9.53 -11.80 30.56
CA GLY A 997 -8.98 -12.63 29.49
C GLY A 997 -8.34 -11.81 28.36
N ARG A 998 -8.20 -12.42 27.19
CA ARG A 998 -7.60 -11.78 26.02
C ARG A 998 -8.65 -10.91 25.33
N MET A 999 -8.56 -9.59 25.51
CA MET A 999 -9.45 -8.62 24.87
C MET A 999 -8.70 -7.83 23.77
N PRO A 1000 -9.28 -7.60 22.58
CA PRO A 1000 -8.69 -6.74 21.57
C PRO A 1000 -8.54 -5.29 22.08
N ASP A 1001 -7.41 -4.64 21.78
CA ASP A 1001 -7.27 -3.19 22.00
C ASP A 1001 -8.35 -2.45 21.18
N PRO A 1002 -9.15 -1.54 21.77
CA PRO A 1002 -10.16 -0.79 21.04
C PRO A 1002 -9.61 -0.02 19.83
N SER A 1003 -8.40 0.52 19.94
CA SER A 1003 -7.68 1.15 18.82
C SER A 1003 -7.43 0.13 17.72
N PHE A 1004 -7.00 -1.08 18.06
CA PHE A 1004 -6.77 -2.14 17.07
C PHE A 1004 -8.05 -2.50 16.33
N VAL A 1005 -9.20 -2.57 17.03
CA VAL A 1005 -10.50 -2.81 16.40
C VAL A 1005 -10.86 -1.67 15.44
N ARG A 1006 -10.68 -0.41 15.85
CA ARG A 1006 -10.92 0.76 15.00
C ARG A 1006 -10.04 0.82 13.77
N LEU A 1007 -8.77 0.37 13.87
CA LEU A 1007 -7.87 0.27 12.72
C LEU A 1007 -8.38 -0.69 11.62
N ALA A 1008 -9.42 -1.51 11.85
CA ALA A 1008 -10.02 -2.33 10.80
C ALA A 1008 -10.77 -1.49 9.75
N ASP A 1009 -11.24 -0.30 10.09
CA ASP A 1009 -11.84 0.65 9.16
C ASP A 1009 -10.85 1.79 8.84
N GLY A 1010 -10.63 2.09 7.57
CA GLY A 1010 -9.63 3.08 7.17
C GLY A 1010 -9.94 4.53 7.56
N VAL A 1011 -11.22 4.89 7.71
CA VAL A 1011 -11.64 6.23 8.19
C VAL A 1011 -11.47 6.30 9.70
N GLU A 1012 -11.83 5.26 10.45
CA GLU A 1012 -11.55 5.21 11.89
C GLU A 1012 -10.05 5.19 12.19
N ALA A 1013 -9.24 4.58 11.33
CA ALA A 1013 -7.79 4.60 11.45
C ALA A 1013 -7.22 6.03 11.40
N PHE A 1014 -7.76 6.90 10.55
CA PHE A 1014 -7.43 8.33 10.54
C PHE A 1014 -7.66 8.98 11.91
N TYR A 1015 -8.81 8.71 12.54
CA TYR A 1015 -9.12 9.27 13.86
C TYR A 1015 -8.21 8.73 14.96
N VAL A 1016 -7.84 7.45 14.93
CA VAL A 1016 -6.87 6.88 15.87
C VAL A 1016 -5.51 7.59 15.77
N ILE A 1017 -5.01 7.85 14.56
CA ILE A 1017 -3.75 8.60 14.35
C ILE A 1017 -3.88 10.01 14.93
N ARG A 1018 -4.97 10.70 14.60
CA ARG A 1018 -5.23 12.07 15.03
C ARG A 1018 -5.34 12.19 16.55
N GLU A 1019 -6.05 11.28 17.20
CA GLU A 1019 -6.17 11.20 18.66
C GLU A 1019 -4.80 10.97 19.31
N ARG A 1020 -3.97 10.09 18.75
CA ARG A 1020 -2.60 9.87 19.24
C ARG A 1020 -1.71 11.11 19.09
N LEU A 1021 -1.76 11.81 17.96
CA LEU A 1021 -1.02 13.08 17.77
C LEU A 1021 -1.49 14.19 18.72
N ARG A 1022 -2.77 14.20 19.10
CA ARG A 1022 -3.30 15.10 20.13
C ARG A 1022 -2.73 14.79 21.51
N ALA A 1023 -2.59 13.51 21.83
CA ALA A 1023 -1.94 13.02 23.05
C ALA A 1023 -0.40 13.11 23.02
N GLY A 1024 0.19 13.88 22.09
CA GLY A 1024 1.65 14.05 21.99
C GLY A 1024 2.37 12.87 21.32
N GLY A 1025 1.64 11.96 20.66
CA GLY A 1025 2.20 10.87 19.87
C GLY A 1025 2.60 9.62 20.65
N LEU A 1026 2.52 9.65 21.99
CA LEU A 1026 2.76 8.53 22.91
C LEU A 1026 4.11 7.80 22.65
N GLY A 1027 5.11 8.52 22.16
CA GLY A 1027 6.42 7.96 21.76
C GLY A 1027 6.37 6.98 20.58
N ALA A 1028 5.23 6.87 19.88
CA ALA A 1028 5.04 6.03 18.69
C ALA A 1028 5.20 6.81 17.39
N ILE A 1029 4.67 8.02 17.39
CA ILE A 1029 4.64 8.90 16.23
C ILE A 1029 4.94 10.33 16.67
N GLU A 1030 5.46 11.13 15.77
CA GLU A 1030 5.66 12.57 15.98
C GLU A 1030 4.81 13.36 14.99
N ARG A 1031 4.46 14.60 15.37
CA ARG A 1031 3.83 15.55 14.45
C ARG A 1031 4.81 15.93 13.34
N LEU A 1032 4.27 16.40 12.21
CA LEU A 1032 5.07 16.90 11.09
C LEU A 1032 6.12 17.92 11.57
N TRP A 1033 7.39 17.58 11.38
CA TRP A 1033 8.53 18.38 11.82
C TRP A 1033 8.75 19.57 10.89
N LYS A 1034 9.11 20.72 11.48
CA LYS A 1034 9.26 22.00 10.75
C LYS A 1034 10.63 22.18 10.08
N GLY A 1035 11.53 21.19 10.17
CA GLY A 1035 12.88 21.28 9.62
C GLY A 1035 13.85 22.16 10.40
N VAL A 1036 13.51 22.54 11.63
CA VAL A 1036 14.35 23.39 12.48
C VAL A 1036 14.68 22.63 13.76
N LEU A 1037 15.97 22.59 14.10
CA LEU A 1037 16.46 22.12 15.39
C LEU A 1037 16.69 23.32 16.31
N PRO A 1038 16.40 23.20 17.63
CA PRO A 1038 16.74 24.25 18.58
C PRO A 1038 18.25 24.52 18.58
N ASN A 1039 18.65 25.78 18.67
CA ASN A 1039 20.06 26.20 18.76
C ASN A 1039 20.96 25.86 17.55
N VAL A 1040 20.40 25.33 16.46
CA VAL A 1040 21.11 25.08 15.20
C VAL A 1040 20.58 26.06 14.15
N PRO A 1041 21.44 26.90 13.53
CA PRO A 1041 21.03 27.75 12.41
C PRO A 1041 20.41 26.89 11.29
N PRO A 1042 19.22 27.23 10.78
CA PRO A 1042 18.60 26.46 9.72
C PRO A 1042 19.39 26.63 8.42
N ILE A 1043 19.59 25.54 7.69
CA ILE A 1043 20.14 25.59 6.33
C ILE A 1043 19.07 26.21 5.41
N PRO A 1044 19.40 27.25 4.62
CA PRO A 1044 18.46 27.87 3.70
C PRO A 1044 17.94 26.85 2.68
N ALA A 1045 16.61 26.72 2.57
CA ALA A 1045 16.00 25.77 1.63
C ALA A 1045 16.24 26.13 0.15
N ASP A 1046 16.63 27.38 -0.13
CA ASP A 1046 16.98 27.93 -1.45
C ASP A 1046 18.48 27.82 -1.77
N ALA A 1047 19.28 27.22 -0.91
CA ALA A 1047 20.71 26.99 -1.15
C ALA A 1047 20.99 26.09 -2.37
N VAL A 1048 20.02 25.27 -2.78
CA VAL A 1048 20.07 24.43 -3.99
C VAL A 1048 18.74 24.54 -4.74
N SER A 1049 18.79 24.59 -6.07
CA SER A 1049 17.58 24.61 -6.91
C SER A 1049 16.73 23.34 -6.74
N MET A 1050 15.40 23.49 -6.77
CA MET A 1050 14.44 22.39 -6.74
C MET A 1050 14.65 21.38 -7.89
N ASP A 1051 15.12 21.85 -9.04
CA ASP A 1051 15.39 21.00 -10.21
C ASP A 1051 16.64 20.11 -10.02
N VAL A 1052 17.46 20.39 -9.00
CA VAL A 1052 18.58 19.52 -8.57
C VAL A 1052 18.18 18.62 -7.40
N ALA A 1053 17.45 19.15 -6.41
CA ALA A 1053 17.05 18.38 -5.23
C ALA A 1053 15.98 17.31 -5.55
N ASN A 1054 15.05 17.65 -6.45
CA ASN A 1054 13.90 16.84 -6.82
C ASN A 1054 13.72 16.84 -8.35
N PRO A 1055 14.68 16.38 -9.17
CA PRO A 1055 14.70 16.55 -10.63
C PRO A 1055 13.51 15.91 -11.36
N GLU A 1056 13.32 16.34 -12.61
CA GLU A 1056 12.39 15.76 -13.58
C GLU A 1056 13.16 15.01 -14.68
N GLY A 1057 12.90 13.71 -14.86
CA GLY A 1057 13.67 12.85 -15.77
C GLY A 1057 13.72 13.29 -17.24
N HIS A 1058 12.65 13.88 -17.78
CA HIS A 1058 12.67 14.37 -19.17
C HIS A 1058 13.42 15.69 -19.36
N GLU A 1059 13.53 16.47 -18.30
CA GLU A 1059 14.10 17.82 -18.33
C GLU A 1059 15.45 17.88 -17.61
N PHE A 1060 16.02 16.72 -17.27
CA PHE A 1060 17.21 16.65 -16.44
C PHE A 1060 18.43 17.28 -17.12
N ASP A 1061 18.99 18.31 -16.51
CA ASP A 1061 20.21 18.98 -16.96
C ASP A 1061 21.45 18.25 -16.40
N LEU A 1062 22.03 17.39 -17.25
CA LEU A 1062 23.21 16.60 -16.93
C LEU A 1062 24.43 17.48 -16.53
N ALA A 1063 24.61 18.64 -17.16
CA ALA A 1063 25.78 19.49 -16.92
C ALA A 1063 25.74 20.13 -15.52
N THR A 1064 24.58 20.67 -15.13
CA THR A 1064 24.37 21.24 -13.79
C THR A 1064 24.45 20.16 -12.70
N ALA A 1065 23.92 18.95 -12.95
CA ALA A 1065 23.98 17.86 -11.97
C ALA A 1065 25.38 17.30 -11.75
N LEU A 1066 26.22 17.23 -12.80
CA LEU A 1066 27.63 16.85 -12.68
C LEU A 1066 28.42 17.86 -11.84
N ALA A 1067 28.22 19.16 -12.06
CA ALA A 1067 28.90 20.21 -11.31
C ALA A 1067 28.57 20.15 -9.80
N VAL A 1068 27.29 19.96 -9.45
CA VAL A 1068 26.85 19.82 -8.04
C VAL A 1068 27.43 18.54 -7.41
N SER A 1069 27.48 17.44 -8.15
CA SER A 1069 28.04 16.17 -7.67
C SER A 1069 29.53 16.27 -7.35
N VAL A 1070 30.30 17.00 -8.18
CA VAL A 1070 31.73 17.26 -7.96
C VAL A 1070 31.94 18.18 -6.74
N LEU A 1071 31.16 19.25 -6.61
CA LEU A 1071 31.26 20.18 -5.47
C LEU A 1071 30.89 19.51 -4.13
N ALA A 1072 29.88 18.62 -4.13
CA ALA A 1072 29.52 17.81 -2.97
C ALA A 1072 30.63 16.81 -2.60
N GLY A 1073 31.19 16.12 -3.60
CA GLY A 1073 32.26 15.13 -3.40
C GLY A 1073 33.57 15.71 -2.89
N LEU A 1074 33.86 16.99 -3.19
CA LEU A 1074 35.02 17.73 -2.71
C LEU A 1074 34.81 18.37 -1.32
N GLY A 1075 33.63 18.19 -0.69
CA GLY A 1075 33.30 18.82 0.59
C GLY A 1075 32.99 20.32 0.51
N GLY A 1076 32.92 20.89 -0.70
CA GLY A 1076 32.74 22.33 -0.95
C GLY A 1076 31.35 22.86 -0.61
N LEU A 1077 30.34 22.00 -0.52
CA LEU A 1077 28.99 22.41 -0.10
C LEU A 1077 28.87 22.73 1.41
N LYS A 1078 29.88 22.41 2.22
CA LYS A 1078 29.97 22.89 3.62
C LYS A 1078 30.40 24.36 3.73
N ALA A 1079 30.90 24.96 2.65
CA ALA A 1079 31.42 26.33 2.65
C ALA A 1079 30.36 27.39 2.29
N TYR A 1080 29.09 26.99 2.12
CA TYR A 1080 27.96 27.88 1.86
C TYR A 1080 26.99 27.95 3.05
#